data_AF-A2DVD2-F1
#
_entry.id   AF-A2DVD2-F1
#
_cell.length_a   1.000
_cell.length_b   1.000
_cell.length_c   1.000
_cell.angle_alpha   90.00
_cell.angle_beta   90.00
_cell.angle_gamma   90.00
#
_symmetry.space_group_name_H-M   'P 1'
#
loop_
_entity.id
_entity.type
_entity.pdbx_description
1 polymer ?
#
loop_
_entity_poly.entity_id
_entity_poly.type
_entity_poly.pdbx_seq_one_letter_code
_entity_poly.pdbx_strand_id
1 'polypeptide(L)'
;MTNINPEFYFNSGTLLKAVNMPDPDLIISSNCLEIYGNSVSDYCFLHSKETLRSFRFDPNPQLTTIGKYSFYNCSKLQRIDLSLCLKLTVLGESAFSYCTSVTELFLPEGLQYIKNNAFSQTSIQSVEIPTTVIDILDNGLGLINTLTSITFKEGSKLRSLSNNAFSWTKLVEFKVPESVQSIVGTFVGEVDTLTIIRVHQNNKYFVSDNYAVYTKDYSQILVFAANSNSTYNINPKVTSIKHGAFAKAKCTSITIPPSVTLIEGYAFYFTSNLKQITLPPNITAINDYCFYCSGLTSIDIPEKVTQIGVGAFAGCDFLKTILLPGNLTEVGGGAFPSNSNINFTFKGDSQIMIDSQMLIMAKDNSSISLLLDSSQASINIPSQVKRIKLSAFNNKQNLISITCDGTSELEIIEEGAFAYCSSLTSIPYFPKLKEIGNMAFFQTKLSSQFISPASFAYLGNNAFSQVTTLPSVTFSSTVSKLTIQDSAFAGCTSLRTVSFDECTCDIFIGQNVFSGCTSLATFNVINHIKSIDSGSFMNSGLITITFEGSKTSFDTLPSMLFKGCSNLNEVSIPNNIISIGSECFSGTSITRASLPDSVESLYSECFKGCTNLERVDIFSSCNLSKVFPGIFEGCTSLSYISDFTSENLVCHNSTIYSKDFSRVYLHAPACRDNYISFDRRLNSVADSAFINSAYIEIVVFVDNSVSSIGRRAFESCIRLKQISIPSSVSSIGDNAFINCISLKCGVLFQNKTQRFVDILTSSGLPKTSLVTCQAFSCRPQQILNIPIPTILFTVFILM
;
A
#
# COMPACT_ATOMS: atom_id res chain seq x y z
N MET A 1 -22.41 -8.39 -28.09
CA MET A 1 -21.06 -7.89 -27.78
C MET A 1 -20.79 -6.67 -28.64
N THR A 2 -20.29 -5.62 -28.02
CA THR A 2 -20.04 -4.29 -28.61
C THR A 2 -18.54 -4.15 -28.91
N ASN A 3 -18.18 -3.64 -30.09
CA ASN A 3 -16.78 -3.36 -30.41
C ASN A 3 -16.27 -2.19 -29.56
N ILE A 4 -15.06 -2.32 -29.03
CA ILE A 4 -14.42 -1.20 -28.32
C ILE A 4 -14.18 -0.04 -29.29
N ASN A 5 -14.53 1.18 -28.89
CA ASN A 5 -14.36 2.35 -29.75
C ASN A 5 -12.88 2.57 -30.11
N PRO A 6 -12.56 2.97 -31.36
CA PRO A 6 -11.20 3.25 -31.81
C PRO A 6 -10.45 4.28 -30.95
N GLU A 7 -11.16 5.20 -30.29
CA GLU A 7 -10.58 6.24 -29.41
C GLU A 7 -9.84 5.67 -28.19
N PHE A 8 -10.17 4.45 -27.76
CA PHE A 8 -9.50 3.78 -26.64
C PHE A 8 -8.22 3.04 -27.06
N TYR A 9 -7.97 2.96 -28.37
CA TYR A 9 -6.77 2.38 -28.95
C TYR A 9 -5.74 3.45 -29.32
N PHE A 10 -4.51 3.20 -28.90
CA PHE A 10 -3.34 4.03 -29.15
C PHE A 10 -2.37 3.31 -30.09
N ASN A 11 -1.34 4.02 -30.55
CA ASN A 11 -0.30 3.47 -31.43
C ASN A 11 -0.89 2.76 -32.67
N SER A 12 -1.79 3.45 -33.37
CA SER A 12 -2.45 2.93 -34.58
C SER A 12 -3.23 1.63 -34.35
N GLY A 13 -3.89 1.49 -33.20
CA GLY A 13 -4.72 0.31 -32.89
C GLY A 13 -4.03 -0.77 -32.06
N THR A 14 -2.73 -0.62 -31.79
CA THR A 14 -1.92 -1.70 -31.19
C THR A 14 -1.91 -1.73 -29.66
N LEU A 15 -2.27 -0.62 -29.00
CA LEU A 15 -2.30 -0.52 -27.54
C LEU A 15 -3.71 -0.15 -27.06
N LEU A 16 -4.34 -1.00 -26.25
CA LEU A 16 -5.62 -0.69 -25.61
C LEU A 16 -5.39 -0.12 -24.21
N LYS A 17 -5.81 1.13 -23.93
CA LYS A 17 -5.33 1.85 -22.73
C LYS A 17 -6.36 2.25 -21.68
N ALA A 18 -7.55 2.71 -22.05
CA ALA A 18 -8.47 3.35 -21.09
C ALA A 18 -9.93 3.15 -21.49
N VAL A 19 -10.41 1.91 -21.45
CA VAL A 19 -11.78 1.57 -21.87
C VAL A 19 -12.77 2.14 -20.86
N ASN A 20 -13.57 3.10 -21.33
CA ASN A 20 -14.68 3.69 -20.59
C ASN A 20 -15.98 3.46 -21.36
N MET A 21 -16.48 2.22 -21.32
CA MET A 21 -17.71 1.83 -22.01
C MET A 21 -18.68 1.18 -21.02
N PRO A 22 -19.97 1.57 -21.02
CA PRO A 22 -20.96 0.97 -20.13
C PRO A 22 -21.39 -0.43 -20.59
N ASP A 23 -21.07 -0.81 -21.83
CA ASP A 23 -21.42 -2.09 -22.43
C ASP A 23 -20.82 -3.27 -21.64
N PRO A 24 -21.63 -4.26 -21.26
CA PRO A 24 -21.18 -5.38 -20.45
C PRO A 24 -20.35 -6.41 -21.23
N ASP A 25 -20.53 -6.51 -22.55
CA ASP A 25 -19.93 -7.56 -23.36
C ASP A 25 -19.13 -6.94 -24.50
N LEU A 26 -17.80 -6.98 -24.43
CA LEU A 26 -16.92 -6.22 -25.32
C LEU A 26 -16.16 -7.09 -26.34
N ILE A 27 -15.84 -6.52 -27.49
CA ILE A 27 -14.99 -7.12 -28.52
C ILE A 27 -13.70 -6.30 -28.62
N ILE A 28 -12.57 -6.97 -28.40
CA ILE A 28 -11.24 -6.39 -28.52
C ILE A 28 -10.72 -6.64 -29.95
N SER A 29 -10.29 -5.56 -30.62
CA SER A 29 -9.75 -5.60 -31.98
C SER A 29 -8.59 -6.59 -32.13
N SER A 30 -8.56 -7.29 -33.28
CA SER A 30 -7.47 -8.21 -33.63
C SER A 30 -6.12 -7.52 -33.78
N ASN A 31 -6.09 -6.21 -34.06
CA ASN A 31 -4.87 -5.42 -34.20
C ASN A 31 -4.21 -5.09 -32.85
N CYS A 32 -4.92 -5.30 -31.74
CA CYS A 32 -4.41 -5.05 -30.39
C CYS A 32 -3.24 -5.99 -30.10
N LEU A 33 -2.07 -5.43 -29.81
CA LEU A 33 -0.86 -6.15 -29.38
C LEU A 33 -0.74 -6.16 -27.86
N GLU A 34 -1.16 -5.08 -27.20
CA GLU A 34 -1.00 -4.92 -25.76
C GLU A 34 -2.26 -4.34 -25.11
N ILE A 35 -2.66 -4.92 -23.98
CA ILE A 35 -3.65 -4.33 -23.07
C ILE A 35 -2.89 -3.66 -21.92
N TYR A 36 -3.05 -2.37 -21.79
CA TYR A 36 -2.31 -1.56 -20.83
C TYR A 36 -2.65 -1.90 -19.37
N GLY A 37 -1.65 -1.76 -18.50
CA GLY A 37 -1.92 -1.47 -17.11
C GLY A 37 -0.66 -1.16 -16.30
N ASN A 38 -0.84 -0.40 -15.23
CA ASN A 38 0.25 0.19 -14.47
C ASN A 38 0.09 0.00 -12.95
N SER A 39 -1.02 0.43 -12.36
CA SER A 39 -1.25 0.33 -10.91
C SER A 39 -2.73 0.12 -10.63
N VAL A 40 -3.09 -0.07 -9.35
CA VAL A 40 -4.50 -0.16 -8.92
C VAL A 40 -5.33 1.11 -9.21
N SER A 41 -4.68 2.23 -9.52
CA SER A 41 -5.32 3.50 -9.87
C SER A 41 -5.19 3.87 -11.35
N ASP A 42 -4.48 3.07 -12.16
CA ASP A 42 -4.16 3.36 -13.57
C ASP A 42 -4.04 2.06 -14.39
N TYR A 43 -5.15 1.63 -15.00
CA TYR A 43 -5.21 0.42 -15.83
C TYR A 43 -6.38 0.44 -16.83
N CYS A 44 -6.30 -0.45 -17.83
CA CYS A 44 -7.19 -0.44 -19.00
C CYS A 44 -8.69 -0.42 -18.70
N PHE A 45 -9.17 -1.33 -17.85
CA PHE A 45 -10.60 -1.47 -17.58
C PHE A 45 -11.07 -0.77 -16.29
N LEU A 46 -10.30 0.18 -15.76
CA LEU A 46 -10.62 0.87 -14.49
C LEU A 46 -12.03 1.48 -14.45
N HIS A 47 -12.46 2.09 -15.56
CA HIS A 47 -13.76 2.75 -15.66
C HIS A 47 -14.90 1.79 -16.03
N SER A 48 -14.57 0.59 -16.54
CA SER A 48 -15.54 -0.43 -16.96
C SER A 48 -15.59 -1.65 -16.03
N LYS A 49 -14.83 -1.64 -14.92
CA LYS A 49 -14.69 -2.78 -14.00
C LYS A 49 -16.01 -3.25 -13.36
N GLU A 50 -16.97 -2.34 -13.21
CA GLU A 50 -18.29 -2.61 -12.63
C GLU A 50 -19.33 -3.01 -13.68
N THR A 51 -19.02 -2.92 -14.97
CA THR A 51 -19.95 -3.22 -16.07
C THR A 51 -19.54 -4.45 -16.86
N LEU A 52 -18.24 -4.66 -17.08
CA LEU A 52 -17.69 -5.75 -17.88
C LEU A 52 -18.09 -7.13 -17.33
N ARG A 53 -18.88 -7.87 -18.11
CA ARG A 53 -19.31 -9.25 -17.86
C ARG A 53 -18.57 -10.26 -18.71
N SER A 54 -18.26 -9.91 -19.95
CA SER A 54 -17.51 -10.77 -20.86
C SER A 54 -16.71 -9.96 -21.88
N PHE A 55 -15.66 -10.57 -22.42
CA PHE A 55 -14.98 -10.04 -23.60
C PHE A 55 -14.63 -11.17 -24.56
N ARG A 56 -14.43 -10.81 -25.83
CA ARG A 56 -13.83 -11.68 -26.84
C ARG A 56 -12.88 -10.89 -27.72
N PHE A 57 -12.10 -11.58 -28.55
CA PHE A 57 -11.30 -10.95 -29.59
C PHE A 57 -11.96 -11.11 -30.96
N ASP A 58 -11.69 -10.17 -31.85
CA ASP A 58 -11.87 -10.41 -33.29
C ASP A 58 -11.03 -11.62 -33.75
N PRO A 59 -11.42 -12.30 -34.84
CA PRO A 59 -10.66 -13.43 -35.38
C PRO A 59 -9.18 -13.08 -35.62
N ASN A 60 -8.29 -14.02 -35.32
CA ASN A 60 -6.83 -13.88 -35.44
C ASN A 60 -6.23 -12.73 -34.59
N PRO A 61 -6.44 -12.72 -33.26
CA PRO A 61 -5.86 -11.70 -32.39
C PRO A 61 -4.33 -11.70 -32.45
N GLN A 62 -3.74 -10.51 -32.53
CA GLN A 62 -2.29 -10.30 -32.55
C GLN A 62 -1.69 -10.05 -31.16
N LEU A 63 -2.51 -10.19 -30.11
CA LEU A 63 -2.16 -9.86 -28.72
C LEU A 63 -0.90 -10.60 -28.26
N THR A 64 0.09 -9.86 -27.76
CA THR A 64 1.34 -10.39 -27.20
C THR A 64 1.42 -10.24 -25.69
N THR A 65 0.74 -9.25 -25.11
CA THR A 65 0.87 -8.91 -23.67
C THR A 65 -0.45 -8.44 -23.07
N ILE A 66 -0.76 -8.93 -21.87
CA ILE A 66 -1.76 -8.33 -20.97
C ILE A 66 -1.01 -7.70 -19.79
N GLY A 67 -1.08 -6.38 -19.67
CA GLY A 67 -0.34 -5.60 -18.68
C GLY A 67 -0.79 -5.83 -17.24
N LYS A 68 0.03 -5.38 -16.29
CA LYS A 68 -0.26 -5.47 -14.84
C LYS A 68 -1.55 -4.74 -14.50
N TYR A 69 -2.38 -5.30 -13.63
CA TYR A 69 -3.68 -4.73 -13.22
C TYR A 69 -4.71 -4.48 -14.34
N SER A 70 -4.46 -4.88 -15.59
CA SER A 70 -5.27 -4.51 -16.76
C SER A 70 -6.78 -4.76 -16.64
N PHE A 71 -7.19 -5.86 -15.98
CA PHE A 71 -8.57 -6.23 -15.64
C PHE A 71 -8.79 -6.30 -14.12
N TYR A 72 -7.98 -5.61 -13.33
CA TYR A 72 -8.05 -5.66 -11.87
C TYR A 72 -9.45 -5.31 -11.36
N ASN A 73 -9.98 -6.14 -10.46
CA ASN A 73 -11.28 -5.95 -9.82
C ASN A 73 -12.45 -5.78 -10.83
N CYS A 74 -12.39 -6.42 -12.00
CA CYS A 74 -13.55 -6.59 -12.89
C CYS A 74 -14.53 -7.62 -12.29
N SER A 75 -15.21 -7.22 -11.21
CA SER A 75 -15.96 -8.11 -10.31
C SER A 75 -17.10 -8.88 -10.98
N LYS A 76 -17.63 -8.37 -12.10
CA LYS A 76 -18.72 -8.99 -12.87
C LYS A 76 -18.25 -9.87 -14.03
N LEU A 77 -16.95 -9.89 -14.33
CA LEU A 77 -16.40 -10.71 -15.40
C LEU A 77 -16.62 -12.19 -15.07
N GLN A 78 -17.28 -12.93 -15.96
CA GLN A 78 -17.70 -14.32 -15.70
C GLN A 78 -16.74 -15.37 -16.29
N ARG A 79 -16.07 -15.02 -17.40
CA ARG A 79 -15.24 -15.93 -18.18
C ARG A 79 -14.04 -15.20 -18.75
N ILE A 80 -12.89 -15.86 -18.73
CA ILE A 80 -11.67 -15.43 -19.40
C ILE A 80 -11.34 -16.46 -20.48
N ASP A 81 -11.55 -16.08 -21.75
CA ASP A 81 -11.21 -16.93 -22.88
C ASP A 81 -10.09 -16.28 -23.70
N LEU A 82 -8.87 -16.78 -23.49
CA LEU A 82 -7.67 -16.34 -24.20
C LEU A 82 -7.22 -17.38 -25.24
N SER A 83 -8.00 -18.42 -25.49
CA SER A 83 -7.60 -19.59 -26.31
C SER A 83 -7.16 -19.22 -27.74
N LEU A 84 -7.73 -18.16 -28.31
CA LEU A 84 -7.40 -17.66 -29.66
C LEU A 84 -6.12 -16.79 -29.70
N CYS A 85 -5.61 -16.33 -28.55
CA CYS A 85 -4.48 -15.41 -28.47
C CYS A 85 -3.13 -16.14 -28.56
N LEU A 86 -2.88 -16.80 -29.69
CA LEU A 86 -1.69 -17.66 -29.91
C LEU A 86 -0.34 -16.92 -29.82
N LYS A 87 -0.34 -15.57 -29.90
CA LYS A 87 0.86 -14.74 -29.76
C LYS A 87 1.07 -14.19 -28.34
N LEU A 88 0.12 -14.40 -27.43
CA LEU A 88 0.16 -13.87 -26.07
C LEU A 88 1.24 -14.59 -25.29
N THR A 89 2.28 -13.89 -24.85
CA THR A 89 3.41 -14.48 -24.12
C THR A 89 3.37 -14.19 -22.63
N VAL A 90 2.77 -13.07 -22.21
CA VAL A 90 2.81 -12.61 -20.81
C VAL A 90 1.42 -12.20 -20.30
N LEU A 91 1.06 -12.74 -19.13
CA LEU A 91 0.01 -12.20 -18.26
C LEU A 91 0.66 -11.45 -17.09
N GLY A 92 0.44 -10.15 -17.03
CA GLY A 92 1.04 -9.23 -16.05
C GLY A 92 0.60 -9.46 -14.61
N GLU A 93 1.33 -8.82 -13.68
CA GLU A 93 1.02 -8.89 -12.25
C GLU A 93 -0.40 -8.43 -11.97
N SER A 94 -1.15 -9.19 -11.19
CA SER A 94 -2.53 -8.87 -10.79
C SER A 94 -3.47 -8.58 -11.97
N ALA A 95 -3.15 -9.06 -13.19
CA ALA A 95 -3.88 -8.74 -14.42
C ALA A 95 -5.39 -8.98 -14.30
N PHE A 96 -5.80 -10.10 -13.70
CA PHE A 96 -7.19 -10.49 -13.43
C PHE A 96 -7.45 -10.68 -11.93
N SER A 97 -6.65 -10.05 -11.06
CA SER A 97 -6.85 -10.16 -9.62
C SER A 97 -8.19 -9.54 -9.20
N TYR A 98 -8.87 -10.14 -8.21
CA TYR A 98 -10.20 -9.73 -7.72
C TYR A 98 -11.32 -9.80 -8.78
N CYS A 99 -11.16 -10.56 -9.86
CA CYS A 99 -12.25 -10.91 -10.77
C CYS A 99 -13.11 -12.03 -10.17
N THR A 100 -13.83 -11.72 -9.09
CA THR A 100 -14.48 -12.70 -8.20
C THR A 100 -15.58 -13.53 -8.85
N SER A 101 -16.18 -13.08 -9.96
CA SER A 101 -17.21 -13.83 -10.70
C SER A 101 -16.65 -14.78 -11.76
N VAL A 102 -15.33 -14.79 -12.01
CA VAL A 102 -14.73 -15.64 -13.05
C VAL A 102 -14.73 -17.09 -12.61
N THR A 103 -15.45 -17.95 -13.35
CA THR A 103 -15.50 -19.40 -13.10
C THR A 103 -14.83 -20.22 -14.19
N GLU A 104 -14.65 -19.65 -15.39
CA GLU A 104 -14.06 -20.29 -16.55
C GLU A 104 -12.78 -19.56 -17.01
N LEU A 105 -11.69 -20.31 -17.19
CA LEU A 105 -10.40 -19.81 -17.68
C LEU A 105 -9.83 -20.71 -18.77
N PHE A 106 -9.58 -20.14 -19.95
CA PHE A 106 -8.95 -20.81 -21.09
C PHE A 106 -7.67 -20.08 -21.48
N LEU A 107 -6.52 -20.76 -21.40
CA LEU A 107 -5.19 -20.21 -21.69
C LEU A 107 -4.69 -20.63 -23.10
N PRO A 108 -3.96 -19.77 -23.84
CA PRO A 108 -3.48 -20.07 -25.20
C PRO A 108 -2.13 -20.80 -25.25
N GLU A 109 -1.88 -21.53 -26.35
CA GLU A 109 -0.58 -22.16 -26.71
C GLU A 109 0.54 -21.17 -27.12
N GLY A 110 0.42 -19.90 -26.76
CA GLY A 110 1.49 -18.91 -26.86
C GLY A 110 2.05 -18.49 -25.51
N LEU A 111 1.30 -18.76 -24.42
CA LEU A 111 1.54 -18.19 -23.11
C LEU A 111 2.81 -18.76 -22.49
N GLN A 112 3.72 -17.89 -22.07
CA GLN A 112 5.00 -18.26 -21.48
C GLN A 112 5.10 -17.90 -20.00
N TYR A 113 4.49 -16.79 -19.58
CA TYR A 113 4.65 -16.25 -18.23
C TYR A 113 3.32 -15.89 -17.59
N ILE A 114 3.05 -16.46 -16.41
CA ILE A 114 1.98 -16.04 -15.50
C ILE A 114 2.64 -15.31 -14.33
N LYS A 115 2.49 -13.98 -14.25
CA LYS A 115 3.14 -13.16 -13.22
C LYS A 115 2.41 -13.20 -11.88
N ASN A 116 2.97 -12.53 -10.88
CA ASN A 116 2.49 -12.53 -9.50
C ASN A 116 0.99 -12.18 -9.42
N ASN A 117 0.22 -12.92 -8.63
CA ASN A 117 -1.21 -12.65 -8.37
C ASN A 117 -2.08 -12.54 -9.64
N ALA A 118 -1.64 -13.02 -10.81
CA ALA A 118 -2.32 -12.77 -12.09
C ALA A 118 -3.81 -13.14 -12.06
N PHE A 119 -4.19 -14.20 -11.35
CA PHE A 119 -5.56 -14.67 -11.18
C PHE A 119 -6.02 -14.76 -9.72
N SER A 120 -5.35 -14.07 -8.78
CA SER A 120 -5.72 -14.17 -7.36
C SER A 120 -7.14 -13.66 -7.11
N GLN A 121 -7.85 -14.25 -6.14
CA GLN A 121 -9.22 -13.87 -5.79
C GLN A 121 -10.23 -14.04 -6.96
N THR A 122 -9.98 -15.00 -7.86
CA THR A 122 -10.98 -15.49 -8.84
C THR A 122 -11.75 -16.68 -8.27
N SER A 123 -12.78 -17.15 -8.99
CA SER A 123 -13.63 -18.28 -8.60
C SER A 123 -13.50 -19.51 -9.51
N ILE A 124 -12.35 -19.65 -10.20
CA ILE A 124 -12.11 -20.77 -11.12
C ILE A 124 -11.95 -22.09 -10.36
N GLN A 125 -12.57 -23.15 -10.86
CA GLN A 125 -12.53 -24.47 -10.21
C GLN A 125 -11.43 -25.38 -10.75
N SER A 126 -11.07 -25.20 -12.02
CA SER A 126 -10.03 -25.97 -12.69
C SER A 126 -9.33 -25.14 -13.76
N VAL A 127 -8.06 -25.45 -14.03
CA VAL A 127 -7.32 -24.86 -15.15
C VAL A 127 -6.40 -25.90 -15.81
N GLU A 128 -6.30 -25.83 -17.13
CA GLU A 128 -5.32 -26.57 -17.92
C GLU A 128 -4.19 -25.62 -18.36
N ILE A 129 -2.95 -25.97 -18.00
CA ILE A 129 -1.76 -25.20 -18.31
C ILE A 129 -1.23 -25.63 -19.68
N PRO A 130 -1.11 -24.70 -20.66
CA PRO A 130 -0.67 -25.03 -22.01
C PRO A 130 0.81 -25.40 -22.05
N THR A 131 1.24 -26.05 -23.14
CA THR A 131 2.60 -26.62 -23.26
C THR A 131 3.70 -25.55 -23.21
N THR A 132 3.36 -24.31 -23.55
CA THR A 132 4.32 -23.21 -23.69
C THR A 132 4.68 -22.48 -22.41
N VAL A 133 3.93 -22.68 -21.31
CA VAL A 133 4.19 -21.96 -20.06
C VAL A 133 5.55 -22.37 -19.50
N ILE A 134 6.38 -21.37 -19.24
CA ILE A 134 7.75 -21.51 -18.75
C ILE A 134 7.78 -21.30 -17.23
N ASP A 135 7.12 -20.23 -16.75
CA ASP A 135 7.11 -19.84 -15.35
C ASP A 135 5.72 -19.38 -14.88
N ILE A 136 5.37 -19.77 -13.65
CA ILE A 136 4.22 -19.29 -12.89
C ILE A 136 4.80 -18.70 -11.60
N LEU A 137 4.68 -17.39 -11.42
CA LEU A 137 5.25 -16.69 -10.26
C LEU A 137 4.30 -16.75 -9.04
N ASP A 138 4.74 -16.16 -7.92
CA ASP A 138 4.07 -16.22 -6.62
C ASP A 138 2.60 -15.80 -6.71
N ASN A 139 1.71 -16.69 -6.25
CA ASN A 139 0.26 -16.56 -6.33
C ASN A 139 -0.29 -16.33 -7.74
N GLY A 140 0.46 -16.61 -8.80
CA GLY A 140 -0.02 -16.48 -10.18
C GLY A 140 -1.30 -17.28 -10.43
N LEU A 141 -1.39 -18.47 -9.81
CA LEU A 141 -2.58 -19.31 -9.70
C LEU A 141 -2.85 -19.70 -8.23
N GLY A 142 -2.47 -18.81 -7.30
CA GLY A 142 -2.73 -18.94 -5.86
C GLY A 142 -3.78 -17.95 -5.40
N LEU A 143 -4.20 -18.04 -4.13
CA LEU A 143 -5.30 -17.27 -3.54
C LEU A 143 -6.62 -17.47 -4.29
N ILE A 144 -6.88 -18.68 -4.76
CA ILE A 144 -8.10 -19.10 -5.46
C ILE A 144 -8.73 -20.24 -4.65
N ASN A 145 -9.54 -19.88 -3.65
CA ASN A 145 -10.10 -20.83 -2.67
C ASN A 145 -11.17 -21.79 -3.24
N THR A 146 -11.42 -21.73 -4.55
CA THR A 146 -12.31 -22.61 -5.31
C THR A 146 -11.56 -23.54 -6.26
N LEU A 147 -10.26 -23.30 -6.49
CA LEU A 147 -9.45 -24.08 -7.42
C LEU A 147 -9.12 -25.46 -6.83
N THR A 148 -9.69 -26.51 -7.42
CA THR A 148 -9.59 -27.90 -6.94
C THR A 148 -8.74 -28.80 -7.83
N SER A 149 -8.51 -28.40 -9.08
CA SER A 149 -7.75 -29.20 -10.05
C SER A 149 -6.89 -28.33 -10.97
N ILE A 150 -5.66 -28.77 -11.20
CA ILE A 150 -4.76 -28.21 -12.21
C ILE A 150 -4.20 -29.36 -13.03
N THR A 151 -4.22 -29.18 -14.34
CA THR A 151 -3.65 -30.13 -15.30
C THR A 151 -2.59 -29.44 -16.15
N PHE A 152 -1.56 -30.19 -16.55
CA PHE A 152 -0.53 -29.72 -17.47
C PHE A 152 -0.63 -30.54 -18.75
N LYS A 153 -0.66 -29.88 -19.91
CA LYS A 153 -0.60 -30.58 -21.18
C LYS A 153 0.73 -31.31 -21.36
N GLU A 154 0.68 -32.47 -22.00
CA GLU A 154 1.87 -33.27 -22.32
C GLU A 154 2.82 -32.46 -23.21
N GLY A 155 4.12 -32.46 -22.88
CA GLY A 155 5.12 -31.59 -23.50
C GLY A 155 5.27 -30.24 -22.80
N SER A 156 4.91 -30.15 -21.52
CA SER A 156 5.04 -28.94 -20.70
C SER A 156 6.46 -28.34 -20.77
N LYS A 157 6.58 -27.01 -20.71
CA LYS A 157 7.85 -26.28 -20.62
C LYS A 157 8.10 -25.65 -19.24
N LEU A 158 7.22 -25.89 -18.27
CA LEU A 158 7.33 -25.32 -16.93
C LEU A 158 8.66 -25.73 -16.29
N ARG A 159 9.48 -24.76 -15.88
CA ARG A 159 10.84 -25.01 -15.39
C ARG A 159 10.91 -25.24 -13.89
N SER A 160 10.10 -24.52 -13.13
CA SER A 160 10.15 -24.55 -11.67
C SER A 160 8.76 -24.40 -11.04
N LEU A 161 8.67 -24.83 -9.78
CA LEU A 161 7.56 -24.55 -8.89
C LEU A 161 8.09 -23.62 -7.78
N SER A 162 7.87 -22.31 -7.94
CA SER A 162 8.34 -21.27 -7.01
C SER A 162 7.41 -21.11 -5.80
N ASN A 163 7.87 -20.35 -4.80
CA ASN A 163 7.11 -20.07 -3.58
C ASN A 163 5.69 -19.63 -3.89
N ASN A 164 4.72 -20.19 -3.16
CA ASN A 164 3.33 -19.79 -3.19
C ASN A 164 2.62 -19.76 -4.56
N ALA A 165 3.20 -20.35 -5.62
CA ALA A 165 2.62 -20.31 -6.98
C ALA A 165 1.14 -20.76 -7.04
N PHE A 166 0.77 -21.71 -6.17
CA PHE A 166 -0.59 -22.25 -6.01
C PHE A 166 -1.08 -22.19 -4.56
N SER A 167 -0.57 -21.24 -3.76
CA SER A 167 -0.94 -21.17 -2.34
C SER A 167 -2.42 -20.84 -2.13
N TRP A 168 -2.99 -21.18 -0.97
CA TRP A 168 -4.38 -20.87 -0.61
C TRP A 168 -5.43 -21.36 -1.63
N THR A 169 -5.15 -22.48 -2.29
CA THR A 169 -6.07 -23.18 -3.19
C THR A 169 -6.72 -24.38 -2.49
N LYS A 170 -7.64 -25.07 -3.15
CA LYS A 170 -8.27 -26.30 -2.66
C LYS A 170 -7.87 -27.54 -3.47
N LEU A 171 -6.64 -27.55 -3.97
CA LEU A 171 -6.13 -28.67 -4.78
C LEU A 171 -6.13 -29.96 -3.96
N VAL A 172 -6.75 -31.01 -4.51
CA VAL A 172 -6.79 -32.34 -3.88
C VAL A 172 -5.62 -33.21 -4.35
N GLU A 173 -5.23 -33.07 -5.61
CA GLU A 173 -4.08 -33.75 -6.23
C GLU A 173 -3.23 -32.75 -7.01
N PHE A 174 -1.91 -32.95 -7.03
CA PHE A 174 -1.00 -32.22 -7.88
C PHE A 174 -0.04 -33.17 -8.62
N LYS A 175 0.06 -33.01 -9.94
CA LYS A 175 1.02 -33.76 -10.78
C LYS A 175 2.13 -32.82 -11.25
N VAL A 176 3.34 -33.02 -10.75
CA VAL A 176 4.55 -32.32 -11.20
C VAL A 176 4.86 -32.74 -12.65
N PRO A 177 4.91 -31.81 -13.62
CA PRO A 177 5.14 -32.13 -15.02
C PRO A 177 6.59 -32.56 -15.31
N GLU A 178 6.80 -33.15 -16.48
CA GLU A 178 8.06 -33.75 -16.94
C GLU A 178 9.22 -32.75 -17.08
N SER A 179 8.92 -31.47 -17.25
CA SER A 179 9.90 -30.40 -17.50
C SER A 179 10.46 -29.73 -16.26
N VAL A 180 9.79 -29.90 -15.10
CA VAL A 180 10.16 -29.19 -13.87
C VAL A 180 11.49 -29.71 -13.33
N GLN A 181 12.38 -28.76 -13.04
CA GLN A 181 13.78 -28.98 -12.64
C GLN A 181 14.08 -28.45 -11.23
N SER A 182 13.20 -27.62 -10.67
CA SER A 182 13.32 -27.05 -9.32
C SER A 182 11.96 -26.93 -8.64
N ILE A 183 11.89 -27.28 -7.37
CA ILE A 183 10.67 -27.24 -6.55
C ILE A 183 11.03 -26.63 -5.20
N VAL A 184 10.30 -25.61 -4.77
CA VAL A 184 10.34 -25.12 -3.39
C VAL A 184 9.13 -25.66 -2.63
N GLY A 185 9.30 -26.21 -1.42
CA GLY A 185 8.23 -26.91 -0.70
C GLY A 185 6.98 -26.09 -0.39
N THR A 186 7.10 -24.75 -0.39
CA THR A 186 6.00 -23.81 -0.15
C THR A 186 5.22 -23.42 -1.41
N PHE A 187 5.49 -24.02 -2.59
CA PHE A 187 4.74 -23.71 -3.82
C PHE A 187 3.23 -24.00 -3.72
N VAL A 188 2.88 -24.99 -2.89
CA VAL A 188 1.50 -25.34 -2.44
C VAL A 188 1.31 -25.05 -0.95
N GLY A 189 2.00 -24.02 -0.43
CA GLY A 189 1.76 -23.55 0.93
C GLY A 189 0.28 -23.20 1.12
N GLU A 190 -0.27 -23.43 2.31
CA GLU A 190 -1.68 -23.11 2.60
C GLU A 190 -2.71 -23.94 1.80
N VAL A 191 -2.31 -25.07 1.20
CA VAL A 191 -3.20 -26.03 0.52
C VAL A 191 -3.45 -27.25 1.42
N ASP A 192 -4.25 -27.06 2.47
CA ASP A 192 -4.55 -28.06 3.50
C ASP A 192 -5.47 -29.22 3.06
N THR A 193 -5.88 -29.20 1.80
CA THR A 193 -6.74 -30.19 1.13
C THR A 193 -5.95 -31.21 0.29
N LEU A 194 -4.67 -30.95 0.00
CA LEU A 194 -3.83 -31.77 -0.88
C LEU A 194 -3.56 -33.14 -0.25
N THR A 195 -4.10 -34.20 -0.85
CA THR A 195 -3.93 -35.59 -0.38
C THR A 195 -2.94 -36.40 -1.20
N ILE A 196 -2.69 -36.00 -2.46
CA ILE A 196 -1.83 -36.74 -3.39
C ILE A 196 -0.91 -35.77 -4.13
N ILE A 197 0.38 -36.10 -4.19
CA ILE A 197 1.33 -35.43 -5.07
C ILE A 197 2.16 -36.46 -5.84
N ARG A 198 2.18 -36.33 -7.17
CA ARG A 198 2.83 -37.26 -8.08
C ARG A 198 3.81 -36.53 -8.99
N VAL A 199 4.82 -37.25 -9.45
CA VAL A 199 5.74 -36.79 -10.48
C VAL A 199 5.46 -37.51 -11.80
N HIS A 200 5.48 -36.77 -12.91
CA HIS A 200 5.38 -37.33 -14.24
C HIS A 200 6.45 -38.40 -14.49
N GLN A 201 6.08 -39.52 -15.11
CA GLN A 201 7.00 -40.65 -15.37
C GLN A 201 8.26 -40.24 -16.16
N ASN A 202 8.13 -39.27 -17.07
CA ASN A 202 9.21 -38.75 -17.90
C ASN A 202 10.07 -37.66 -17.23
N ASN A 203 9.73 -37.24 -16.00
CA ASN A 203 10.54 -36.26 -15.29
C ASN A 203 11.94 -36.84 -14.96
N LYS A 204 12.99 -36.12 -15.37
CA LYS A 204 14.39 -36.54 -15.22
C LYS A 204 14.98 -36.22 -13.84
N TYR A 205 14.39 -35.29 -13.11
CA TYR A 205 14.94 -34.70 -11.88
C TYR A 205 14.29 -35.25 -10.62
N PHE A 206 13.02 -35.66 -10.69
CA PHE A 206 12.21 -35.99 -9.53
C PHE A 206 11.52 -37.35 -9.64
N VAL A 207 11.07 -37.84 -8.48
CA VAL A 207 10.25 -39.05 -8.31
C VAL A 207 9.30 -38.83 -7.13
N SER A 208 8.21 -39.58 -7.04
CA SER A 208 7.24 -39.48 -5.94
C SER A 208 6.79 -40.84 -5.43
N ASP A 209 6.33 -40.89 -4.18
CA ASP A 209 5.70 -42.08 -3.56
C ASP A 209 4.17 -41.91 -3.36
N ASN A 210 3.54 -41.01 -4.13
CA ASN A 210 2.16 -40.52 -4.04
C ASN A 210 1.89 -39.45 -2.97
N TYR A 211 2.74 -39.35 -1.95
CA TYR A 211 2.54 -38.42 -0.84
C TYR A 211 3.64 -37.37 -0.76
N ALA A 212 4.85 -37.69 -1.23
CA ALA A 212 5.97 -36.77 -1.30
C ALA A 212 6.66 -36.78 -2.65
N VAL A 213 7.36 -35.68 -2.92
CA VAL A 213 8.27 -35.54 -4.06
C VAL A 213 9.71 -35.55 -3.56
N TYR A 214 10.53 -36.35 -4.23
CA TYR A 214 11.95 -36.52 -3.99
C TYR A 214 12.77 -36.14 -5.22
N THR A 215 14.07 -35.88 -5.03
CA THR A 215 15.06 -35.96 -6.12
C THR A 215 15.12 -37.38 -6.68
N LYS A 216 15.54 -37.53 -7.95
CA LYS A 216 15.57 -38.82 -8.65
C LYS A 216 16.40 -39.90 -7.94
N ASP A 217 17.43 -39.47 -7.22
CA ASP A 217 18.33 -40.32 -6.42
C ASP A 217 17.84 -40.56 -4.99
N TYR A 218 16.69 -39.99 -4.59
CA TYR A 218 16.13 -39.95 -3.24
C TYR A 218 16.99 -39.22 -2.19
N SER A 219 17.98 -38.42 -2.58
CA SER A 219 18.82 -37.68 -1.63
C SER A 219 18.07 -36.55 -0.91
N GLN A 220 17.03 -35.98 -1.51
CA GLN A 220 16.27 -34.87 -0.93
C GLN A 220 14.77 -35.11 -1.01
N ILE A 221 14.03 -34.70 0.02
CA ILE A 221 12.57 -34.57 0.01
C ILE A 221 12.20 -33.09 -0.11
N LEU A 222 11.33 -32.78 -1.07
CA LEU A 222 11.04 -31.42 -1.52
C LEU A 222 9.69 -30.90 -1.03
N VAL A 223 8.66 -31.76 -1.05
CA VAL A 223 7.28 -31.41 -0.68
C VAL A 223 6.52 -32.67 -0.27
N PHE A 224 5.56 -32.50 0.62
CA PHE A 224 4.64 -33.51 1.14
C PHE A 224 3.18 -33.04 0.98
N ALA A 225 2.27 -33.96 0.67
CA ALA A 225 0.84 -33.70 0.55
C ALA A 225 0.21 -33.53 1.95
N ALA A 226 -0.07 -32.28 2.32
CA ALA A 226 -0.40 -31.87 3.68
C ALA A 226 -1.56 -32.65 4.34
N ASN A 227 -2.58 -33.08 3.59
CA ASN A 227 -3.77 -33.76 4.10
C ASN A 227 -3.62 -35.30 4.17
N SER A 228 -2.40 -35.82 4.06
CA SER A 228 -2.12 -37.25 4.25
C SER A 228 -2.05 -37.56 5.75
N ASN A 229 -3.03 -38.32 6.27
CA ASN A 229 -3.32 -38.39 7.73
C ASN A 229 -2.76 -39.61 8.48
N SER A 230 -1.73 -40.27 7.94
CA SER A 230 -1.13 -41.48 8.51
C SER A 230 0.32 -41.25 8.96
N THR A 231 0.90 -42.19 9.72
CA THR A 231 2.35 -42.19 9.97
C THR A 231 3.10 -42.22 8.64
N TYR A 232 4.09 -41.34 8.49
CA TYR A 232 4.89 -41.24 7.27
C TYR A 232 6.36 -41.61 7.52
N ASN A 233 6.88 -42.54 6.71
CA ASN A 233 8.28 -42.98 6.78
C ASN A 233 9.05 -42.38 5.61
N ILE A 234 10.02 -41.52 5.90
CA ILE A 234 10.86 -40.90 4.86
C ILE A 234 11.82 -41.97 4.29
N ASN A 235 12.04 -41.93 2.98
CA ASN A 235 12.95 -42.85 2.30
C ASN A 235 14.36 -42.87 2.96
N PRO A 236 14.93 -44.05 3.29
CA PRO A 236 16.23 -44.15 3.98
C PRO A 236 17.45 -43.54 3.27
N LYS A 237 17.33 -43.18 1.98
CA LYS A 237 18.41 -42.51 1.23
C LYS A 237 18.43 -40.98 1.41
N VAL A 238 17.40 -40.40 2.01
CA VAL A 238 17.29 -38.94 2.16
C VAL A 238 18.38 -38.44 3.09
N THR A 239 19.10 -37.41 2.64
CA THR A 239 20.12 -36.69 3.41
C THR A 239 19.68 -35.27 3.76
N SER A 240 18.69 -34.71 3.04
CA SER A 240 18.17 -33.36 3.29
C SER A 240 16.64 -33.24 3.17
N ILE A 241 16.02 -32.59 4.15
CA ILE A 241 14.61 -32.15 4.14
C ILE A 241 14.59 -30.66 3.77
N LYS A 242 13.94 -30.33 2.65
CA LYS A 242 13.92 -28.98 2.10
C LYS A 242 12.94 -28.04 2.78
N HIS A 243 13.14 -26.75 2.54
CA HIS A 243 12.33 -25.66 3.07
C HIS A 243 10.84 -25.90 2.80
N GLY A 244 10.03 -25.90 3.86
CA GLY A 244 8.59 -26.10 3.77
C GLY A 244 8.12 -27.51 3.39
N ALA A 245 9.01 -28.52 3.33
CA ALA A 245 8.67 -29.84 2.78
C ALA A 245 7.45 -30.51 3.44
N PHE A 246 7.25 -30.35 4.75
CA PHE A 246 6.11 -30.86 5.51
C PHE A 246 5.23 -29.74 6.08
N ALA A 247 5.26 -28.54 5.51
CA ALA A 247 4.42 -27.45 5.97
C ALA A 247 2.94 -27.87 5.99
N LYS A 248 2.29 -27.70 7.14
CA LYS A 248 0.89 -28.06 7.43
C LYS A 248 0.55 -29.55 7.28
N ALA A 249 1.56 -30.43 7.29
CA ALA A 249 1.32 -31.86 7.29
C ALA A 249 0.43 -32.27 8.49
N LYS A 250 -0.64 -33.03 8.19
CA LYS A 250 -1.60 -33.53 9.17
C LYS A 250 -1.23 -34.90 9.75
N CYS A 251 -0.08 -35.45 9.36
CA CYS A 251 0.52 -36.65 9.94
C CYS A 251 0.66 -36.51 11.47
N THR A 252 0.35 -37.58 12.19
CA THR A 252 0.55 -37.64 13.64
C THR A 252 1.98 -38.00 14.05
N SER A 253 2.72 -38.65 13.14
CA SER A 253 4.11 -39.07 13.33
C SER A 253 4.85 -39.13 12.00
N ILE A 254 6.12 -38.72 12.01
CA ILE A 254 7.03 -38.77 10.87
C ILE A 254 8.32 -39.43 11.33
N THR A 255 8.78 -40.46 10.61
CA THR A 255 10.05 -41.13 10.89
C THR A 255 11.13 -40.59 9.95
N ILE A 256 12.10 -39.86 10.52
CA ILE A 256 13.25 -39.32 9.80
C ILE A 256 14.40 -40.34 9.84
N PRO A 257 15.01 -40.73 8.70
CA PRO A 257 16.11 -41.68 8.70
C PRO A 257 17.41 -41.05 9.23
N PRO A 258 18.31 -41.85 9.84
CA PRO A 258 19.58 -41.35 10.40
C PRO A 258 20.54 -40.73 9.37
N SER A 259 20.32 -40.97 8.08
CA SER A 259 21.05 -40.39 6.96
C SER A 259 20.82 -38.90 6.77
N VAL A 260 19.76 -38.33 7.36
CA VAL A 260 19.47 -36.89 7.26
C VAL A 260 20.48 -36.08 8.06
N THR A 261 21.13 -35.14 7.38
CA THR A 261 22.11 -34.21 7.96
C THR A 261 21.66 -32.76 7.88
N LEU A 262 20.62 -32.44 7.10
CA LEU A 262 20.10 -31.08 6.94
C LEU A 262 18.57 -31.06 6.95
N ILE A 263 17.98 -30.23 7.82
CA ILE A 263 16.54 -29.92 7.85
C ILE A 263 16.43 -28.39 7.70
N GLU A 264 15.97 -27.91 6.55
CA GLU A 264 15.88 -26.48 6.25
C GLU A 264 14.75 -25.78 7.03
N GLY A 265 14.73 -24.44 7.00
CA GLY A 265 13.71 -23.65 7.71
C GLY A 265 12.29 -23.98 7.25
N TYR A 266 11.31 -23.76 8.12
CA TYR A 266 9.89 -24.03 7.86
C TYR A 266 9.54 -25.50 7.50
N ALA A 267 10.48 -26.44 7.61
CA ALA A 267 10.28 -27.83 7.16
C ALA A 267 9.03 -28.49 7.77
N PHE A 268 8.71 -28.25 9.04
CA PHE A 268 7.54 -28.75 9.77
C PHE A 268 6.66 -27.58 10.29
N TYR A 269 6.56 -26.50 9.51
CA TYR A 269 5.74 -25.33 9.82
C TYR A 269 4.25 -25.69 9.95
N PHE A 270 3.58 -25.29 11.02
CA PHE A 270 2.15 -25.54 11.27
C PHE A 270 1.72 -27.02 11.24
N THR A 271 2.59 -27.95 11.62
CA THR A 271 2.22 -29.37 11.77
C THR A 271 1.49 -29.61 13.09
N SER A 272 0.27 -29.09 13.23
CA SER A 272 -0.50 -29.07 14.49
C SER A 272 -0.90 -30.45 15.03
N ASN A 273 -0.92 -31.48 14.17
CA ASN A 273 -1.21 -32.87 14.55
C ASN A 273 0.03 -33.67 14.95
N LEU A 274 1.24 -33.19 14.66
CA LEU A 274 2.49 -33.89 14.91
C LEU A 274 2.83 -33.83 16.40
N LYS A 275 2.61 -34.94 17.13
CA LYS A 275 2.78 -34.98 18.59
C LYS A 275 4.21 -35.24 19.03
N GLN A 276 4.93 -36.05 18.27
CA GLN A 276 6.31 -36.44 18.53
C GLN A 276 7.07 -36.64 17.22
N ILE A 277 8.37 -36.31 17.26
CA ILE A 277 9.31 -36.53 16.17
C ILE A 277 10.68 -36.87 16.76
N THR A 278 11.36 -37.85 16.19
CA THR A 278 12.75 -38.15 16.52
C THR A 278 13.65 -37.46 15.50
N LEU A 279 14.50 -36.56 15.97
CA LEU A 279 15.44 -35.86 15.11
C LEU A 279 16.65 -36.75 14.78
N PRO A 280 17.18 -36.69 13.54
CA PRO A 280 18.33 -37.49 13.13
C PRO A 280 19.59 -37.06 13.89
N PRO A 281 20.50 -37.98 14.24
CA PRO A 281 21.60 -37.69 15.17
C PRO A 281 22.70 -36.76 14.61
N ASN A 282 22.72 -36.53 13.30
CA ASN A 282 23.82 -35.85 12.61
C ASN A 282 23.49 -34.43 12.11
N ILE A 283 22.33 -33.88 12.45
CA ILE A 283 22.02 -32.47 12.14
C ILE A 283 22.83 -31.52 13.04
N THR A 284 23.18 -30.37 12.49
CA THR A 284 23.99 -29.34 13.17
C THR A 284 23.18 -28.11 13.59
N ALA A 285 21.96 -27.95 13.08
CA ALA A 285 21.10 -26.81 13.39
C ALA A 285 19.61 -27.20 13.33
N ILE A 286 18.80 -26.50 14.13
CA ILE A 286 17.34 -26.42 13.92
C ILE A 286 17.09 -25.05 13.30
N ASN A 287 16.76 -25.01 12.01
CA ASN A 287 16.63 -23.75 11.27
C ASN A 287 15.37 -22.94 11.65
N ASP A 288 15.32 -21.68 11.19
CA ASP A 288 14.25 -20.73 11.47
C ASP A 288 12.87 -21.32 11.18
N TYR A 289 11.94 -21.11 12.13
CA TYR A 289 10.54 -21.54 12.06
C TYR A 289 10.32 -23.03 11.75
N CYS A 290 11.34 -23.88 11.91
CA CYS A 290 11.31 -25.29 11.48
C CYS A 290 10.10 -26.06 12.04
N PHE A 291 9.74 -25.86 13.31
CA PHE A 291 8.62 -26.50 14.01
C PHE A 291 7.58 -25.49 14.50
N TYR A 292 7.52 -24.29 13.92
CA TYR A 292 6.59 -23.23 14.33
C TYR A 292 5.14 -23.74 14.33
N CYS A 293 4.37 -23.48 15.39
CA CYS A 293 3.00 -23.96 15.58
C CYS A 293 2.81 -25.47 15.37
N SER A 294 3.82 -26.28 15.71
CA SER A 294 3.68 -27.74 15.72
C SER A 294 2.96 -28.24 16.96
N GLY A 295 2.31 -29.41 16.86
CA GLY A 295 1.62 -30.07 17.97
C GLY A 295 2.54 -30.82 18.96
N LEU A 296 3.85 -30.54 18.94
CA LEU A 296 4.85 -31.30 19.68
C LEU A 296 4.64 -31.16 21.19
N THR A 297 4.65 -32.28 21.91
CA THR A 297 4.56 -32.28 23.39
C THR A 297 5.92 -32.34 24.08
N SER A 298 6.92 -32.89 23.38
CA SER A 298 8.28 -33.05 23.86
C SER A 298 9.25 -33.09 22.68
N ILE A 299 10.46 -32.57 22.84
CA ILE A 299 11.51 -32.68 21.83
C ILE A 299 12.87 -32.99 22.45
N ASP A 300 13.57 -33.93 21.82
CA ASP A 300 14.96 -34.28 22.14
C ASP A 300 15.87 -33.77 21.01
N ILE A 301 16.69 -32.75 21.31
CA ILE A 301 17.55 -32.10 20.33
C ILE A 301 18.93 -32.81 20.30
N PRO A 302 19.40 -33.29 19.12
CA PRO A 302 20.65 -34.05 19.00
C PRO A 302 21.91 -33.30 19.45
N GLU A 303 22.90 -34.03 19.97
CA GLU A 303 24.11 -33.47 20.60
C GLU A 303 24.99 -32.63 19.66
N LYS A 304 24.92 -32.85 18.35
CA LYS A 304 25.68 -32.10 17.34
C LYS A 304 25.05 -30.76 16.97
N VAL A 305 23.85 -30.46 17.45
CA VAL A 305 23.18 -29.19 17.17
C VAL A 305 23.88 -28.07 17.93
N THR A 306 24.36 -27.07 17.20
CA THR A 306 25.02 -25.88 17.76
C THR A 306 24.12 -24.64 17.71
N GLN A 307 23.08 -24.65 16.87
CA GLN A 307 22.21 -23.49 16.65
C GLN A 307 20.72 -23.88 16.60
N ILE A 308 19.89 -23.07 17.26
CA ILE A 308 18.42 -23.10 17.13
C ILE A 308 17.98 -21.74 16.59
N GLY A 309 17.33 -21.74 15.43
CA GLY A 309 16.95 -20.55 14.69
C GLY A 309 15.80 -19.75 15.32
N VAL A 310 15.54 -18.59 14.71
CA VAL A 310 14.46 -17.68 15.10
C VAL A 310 13.12 -18.38 15.01
N GLY A 311 12.30 -18.27 16.06
CA GLY A 311 10.95 -18.84 16.08
C GLY A 311 10.87 -20.36 15.86
N ALA A 312 11.97 -21.12 15.98
CA ALA A 312 12.05 -22.53 15.58
C ALA A 312 10.94 -23.41 16.17
N PHE A 313 10.54 -23.16 17.41
CA PHE A 313 9.46 -23.83 18.14
C PHE A 313 8.40 -22.82 18.65
N ALA A 314 8.35 -21.59 18.13
CA ALA A 314 7.35 -20.62 18.56
C ALA A 314 5.94 -21.13 18.23
N GLY A 315 4.98 -20.87 19.14
CA GLY A 315 3.60 -21.34 19.00
C GLY A 315 3.38 -22.85 19.20
N CYS A 316 4.39 -23.60 19.63
CA CYS A 316 4.22 -24.99 20.08
C CYS A 316 3.53 -25.05 21.45
N ASP A 317 2.25 -24.71 21.51
CA ASP A 317 1.51 -24.47 22.76
C ASP A 317 1.37 -25.72 23.66
N PHE A 318 1.58 -26.91 23.12
CA PHE A 318 1.52 -28.18 23.85
C PHE A 318 2.88 -28.69 24.34
N LEU A 319 3.97 -27.99 24.02
CA LEU A 319 5.32 -28.39 24.37
C LEU A 319 5.52 -28.31 25.90
N LYS A 320 5.95 -29.41 26.51
CA LYS A 320 6.15 -29.53 27.96
C LYS A 320 7.59 -29.82 28.36
N THR A 321 8.34 -30.52 27.52
CA THR A 321 9.73 -30.90 27.82
C THR A 321 10.63 -30.66 26.62
N ILE A 322 11.81 -30.11 26.90
CA ILE A 322 12.84 -29.84 25.89
C ILE A 322 14.17 -30.31 26.46
N LEU A 323 14.82 -31.21 25.74
CA LEU A 323 16.18 -31.65 26.04
C LEU A 323 17.15 -30.98 25.05
N LEU A 324 17.88 -29.98 25.53
CA LEU A 324 18.86 -29.18 24.80
C LEU A 324 20.23 -29.88 24.76
N PRO A 325 21.01 -29.73 23.68
CA PRO A 325 22.32 -30.37 23.56
C PRO A 325 23.40 -29.59 24.32
N GLY A 326 24.48 -30.27 24.73
CA GLY A 326 25.62 -29.65 25.40
C GLY A 326 26.46 -28.75 24.48
N ASN A 327 26.43 -28.95 23.16
CA ASN A 327 27.18 -28.11 22.20
C ASN A 327 26.42 -26.89 21.68
N LEU A 328 25.26 -26.56 22.26
CA LEU A 328 24.45 -25.41 21.82
C LEU A 328 25.20 -24.09 22.09
N THR A 329 25.44 -23.32 21.03
CA THR A 329 26.12 -22.01 21.06
C THR A 329 25.18 -20.84 20.81
N GLU A 330 24.06 -21.06 20.12
CA GLU A 330 23.13 -19.99 19.77
C GLU A 330 21.67 -20.41 19.81
N VAL A 331 20.82 -19.52 20.34
CA VAL A 331 19.36 -19.58 20.24
C VAL A 331 18.86 -18.28 19.61
N GLY A 332 17.99 -18.39 18.60
CA GLY A 332 17.36 -17.27 17.93
C GLY A 332 16.31 -16.58 18.79
N GLY A 333 15.97 -15.33 18.43
CA GLY A 333 14.92 -14.58 19.09
C GLY A 333 13.58 -15.32 19.04
N GLY A 334 12.89 -15.41 20.19
CA GLY A 334 11.58 -16.06 20.27
C GLY A 334 11.58 -17.54 19.85
N ALA A 335 12.72 -18.24 19.93
CA ALA A 335 12.85 -19.61 19.42
C ALA A 335 11.89 -20.62 20.06
N PHE A 336 11.38 -20.36 21.26
CA PHE A 336 10.49 -21.27 22.01
C PHE A 336 9.17 -20.57 22.38
N PRO A 337 8.12 -21.33 22.75
CA PRO A 337 6.90 -20.75 23.31
C PRO A 337 7.21 -20.00 24.61
N SER A 338 6.53 -18.88 24.82
CA SER A 338 6.62 -18.12 26.07
C SER A 338 5.83 -18.82 27.18
N ASN A 339 6.41 -19.87 27.76
CA ASN A 339 5.77 -20.66 28.82
C ASN A 339 6.78 -21.11 29.87
N SER A 340 6.61 -20.65 31.11
CA SER A 340 7.47 -21.00 32.25
C SER A 340 7.26 -22.43 32.77
N ASN A 341 6.22 -23.14 32.33
CA ASN A 341 5.98 -24.54 32.71
C ASN A 341 6.73 -25.56 31.84
N ILE A 342 7.45 -25.11 30.81
CA ILE A 342 8.27 -25.99 29.99
C ILE A 342 9.50 -26.41 30.80
N ASN A 343 9.71 -27.72 30.94
CA ASN A 343 10.90 -28.26 31.58
C ASN A 343 12.05 -28.31 30.57
N PHE A 344 13.02 -27.41 30.75
CA PHE A 344 14.27 -27.38 29.99
C PHE A 344 15.35 -28.17 30.72
N THR A 345 16.01 -29.07 30.00
CA THR A 345 17.14 -29.85 30.50
C THR A 345 18.29 -29.79 29.50
N PHE A 346 19.52 -29.72 29.98
CA PHE A 346 20.72 -29.73 29.13
C PHE A 346 21.41 -31.09 29.23
N LYS A 347 21.82 -31.65 28.08
CA LYS A 347 22.60 -32.90 28.01
C LYS A 347 24.05 -32.73 28.49
N GLY A 348 24.57 -31.50 28.47
CA GLY A 348 25.95 -31.17 28.82
C GLY A 348 26.12 -29.67 29.09
N ASP A 349 27.36 -29.18 29.07
CA ASP A 349 27.68 -27.78 29.37
C ASP A 349 27.52 -26.85 28.15
N SER A 350 26.28 -26.40 27.92
CA SER A 350 25.95 -25.45 26.85
C SER A 350 26.52 -24.05 27.08
N GLN A 351 26.77 -23.31 25.98
CA GLN A 351 27.03 -21.87 26.00
C GLN A 351 25.73 -21.03 26.11
N ILE A 352 24.59 -21.69 26.27
CA ILE A 352 23.29 -21.08 26.53
C ILE A 352 22.87 -21.44 27.96
N MET A 353 22.28 -20.48 28.65
CA MET A 353 21.76 -20.65 30.00
C MET A 353 20.32 -20.15 30.10
N ILE A 354 19.63 -20.66 31.12
CA ILE A 354 18.36 -20.14 31.59
C ILE A 354 18.61 -19.62 33.00
N ASP A 355 18.44 -18.32 33.21
CA ASP A 355 18.72 -17.69 34.50
C ASP A 355 17.56 -17.88 35.50
N SER A 356 17.70 -17.33 36.70
CA SER A 356 16.68 -17.39 37.75
C SER A 356 15.41 -16.58 37.43
N GLN A 357 15.46 -15.68 36.44
CA GLN A 357 14.34 -14.89 35.94
C GLN A 357 13.68 -15.53 34.71
N MET A 358 14.09 -16.75 34.35
CA MET A 358 13.61 -17.50 33.18
C MET A 358 13.97 -16.84 31.84
N LEU A 359 15.09 -16.10 31.78
CA LEU A 359 15.67 -15.58 30.55
C LEU A 359 16.55 -16.64 29.89
N ILE A 360 16.30 -16.93 28.62
CA ILE A 360 17.21 -17.68 27.76
C ILE A 360 18.28 -16.73 27.24
N MET A 361 19.53 -16.97 27.62
CA MET A 361 20.65 -16.07 27.35
C MET A 361 21.90 -16.81 26.91
N ALA A 362 22.79 -16.12 26.20
CA ALA A 362 24.16 -16.58 26.03
C ALA A 362 24.88 -16.55 27.39
N LYS A 363 25.67 -17.58 27.68
CA LYS A 363 26.38 -17.78 28.97
C LYS A 363 27.48 -16.73 29.21
N ASP A 364 27.93 -16.06 28.15
CA ASP A 364 28.82 -14.90 28.20
C ASP A 364 28.06 -13.56 28.41
N ASN A 365 26.75 -13.62 28.66
CA ASN A 365 25.84 -12.49 28.77
C ASN A 365 25.78 -11.57 27.53
N SER A 366 26.22 -12.02 26.35
CA SER A 366 26.24 -11.17 25.15
C SER A 366 24.85 -10.86 24.60
N SER A 367 23.88 -11.77 24.77
CA SER A 367 22.54 -11.61 24.20
C SER A 367 21.41 -12.28 25.00
N ILE A 368 20.22 -11.70 24.90
CA ILE A 368 18.96 -12.27 25.42
C ILE A 368 18.12 -12.75 24.25
N SER A 369 17.69 -14.01 24.30
CA SER A 369 16.92 -14.65 23.24
C SER A 369 15.41 -14.65 23.50
N LEU A 370 15.00 -14.87 24.77
CA LEU A 370 13.60 -14.98 25.15
C LEU A 370 13.41 -14.89 26.67
N LEU A 371 12.37 -14.20 27.12
CA LEU A 371 11.78 -14.37 28.44
C LEU A 371 10.68 -15.43 28.38
N LEU A 372 10.84 -16.54 29.10
CA LEU A 372 9.86 -17.63 29.15
C LEU A 372 8.67 -17.32 30.06
N ASP A 373 8.91 -16.60 31.16
CA ASP A 373 7.89 -16.32 32.15
C ASP A 373 7.12 -15.04 31.85
N SER A 374 5.85 -15.20 31.45
CA SER A 374 4.93 -14.09 31.16
C SER A 374 4.36 -13.40 32.41
N SER A 375 4.64 -13.90 33.62
CA SER A 375 4.13 -13.32 34.88
C SER A 375 5.06 -12.28 35.51
N GLN A 376 6.29 -12.15 35.03
CA GLN A 376 7.30 -11.26 35.59
C GLN A 376 6.90 -9.79 35.40
N ALA A 377 6.82 -9.06 36.52
CA ALA A 377 6.52 -7.62 36.52
C ALA A 377 7.76 -6.75 36.27
N SER A 378 8.95 -7.24 36.62
CA SER A 378 10.21 -6.53 36.41
C SER A 378 11.29 -7.51 36.00
N ILE A 379 12.16 -7.09 35.08
CA ILE A 379 13.31 -7.87 34.65
C ILE A 379 14.57 -7.02 34.79
N ASN A 380 15.54 -7.53 35.53
CA ASN A 380 16.90 -7.00 35.55
C ASN A 380 17.74 -7.70 34.46
N ILE A 381 18.29 -6.94 33.51
CA ILE A 381 19.19 -7.48 32.48
C ILE A 381 20.66 -7.25 32.88
N PRO A 382 21.56 -8.22 32.64
CA PRO A 382 23.00 -8.02 32.84
C PRO A 382 23.53 -6.87 31.98
N SER A 383 24.38 -6.03 32.57
CA SER A 383 24.97 -4.86 31.91
C SER A 383 25.83 -5.21 30.70
N GLN A 384 26.36 -6.44 30.60
CA GLN A 384 27.17 -6.89 29.46
C GLN A 384 26.34 -7.28 28.22
N VAL A 385 25.00 -7.32 28.34
CA VAL A 385 24.12 -7.63 27.21
C VAL A 385 24.29 -6.59 26.12
N LYS A 386 24.71 -7.05 24.94
CA LYS A 386 24.90 -6.22 23.74
C LYS A 386 23.70 -6.26 22.81
N ARG A 387 22.87 -7.30 22.91
CA ARG A 387 21.74 -7.53 22.00
C ARG A 387 20.53 -8.14 22.69
N ILE A 388 19.37 -7.53 22.48
CA ILE A 388 18.07 -8.13 22.78
C ILE A 388 17.48 -8.61 21.46
N LYS A 389 17.34 -9.94 21.34
CA LYS A 389 16.97 -10.57 20.06
C LYS A 389 15.48 -10.40 19.72
N LEU A 390 15.14 -10.73 18.48
CA LEU A 390 13.80 -10.66 17.91
C LEU A 390 12.76 -11.22 18.89
N SER A 391 11.73 -10.43 19.18
CA SER A 391 10.60 -10.80 20.04
C SER A 391 10.96 -11.35 21.43
N ALA A 392 12.15 -11.05 21.97
CA ALA A 392 12.61 -11.63 23.24
C ALA A 392 11.64 -11.41 24.42
N PHE A 393 10.97 -10.26 24.46
CA PHE A 393 9.95 -9.90 25.44
C PHE A 393 8.58 -9.66 24.79
N ASN A 394 8.34 -10.14 23.57
CA ASN A 394 7.07 -9.92 22.89
C ASN A 394 5.87 -10.39 23.73
N ASN A 395 4.81 -9.58 23.72
CA ASN A 395 3.52 -9.83 24.37
C ASN A 395 3.61 -10.14 25.87
N LYS A 396 4.60 -9.56 26.58
CA LYS A 396 4.74 -9.67 28.04
C LYS A 396 3.89 -8.61 28.73
N GLN A 397 2.59 -8.82 28.74
CA GLN A 397 1.61 -7.83 29.21
C GLN A 397 1.71 -7.48 30.70
N ASN A 398 2.33 -8.34 31.53
CA ASN A 398 2.56 -8.06 32.95
C ASN A 398 3.86 -7.30 33.22
N LEU A 399 4.77 -7.21 32.23
CA LEU A 399 6.07 -6.57 32.39
C LEU A 399 5.90 -5.05 32.51
N ILE A 400 6.32 -4.49 33.64
CA ILE A 400 6.20 -3.07 33.98
C ILE A 400 7.52 -2.33 33.80
N SER A 401 8.66 -2.97 34.12
CA SER A 401 9.98 -2.33 34.08
C SER A 401 11.10 -3.24 33.62
N ILE A 402 12.07 -2.66 32.93
CA ILE A 402 13.39 -3.23 32.68
C ILE A 402 14.42 -2.43 33.48
N THR A 403 15.36 -3.12 34.13
CA THR A 403 16.50 -2.51 34.83
C THR A 403 17.81 -3.15 34.36
N CYS A 404 18.95 -2.50 34.63
CA CYS A 404 20.27 -3.09 34.41
C CYS A 404 21.04 -3.17 35.74
N ASP A 405 21.89 -4.19 35.90
CA ASP A 405 22.78 -4.34 37.07
C ASP A 405 24.01 -3.40 37.06
N GLY A 406 24.12 -2.53 36.06
CA GLY A 406 25.21 -1.58 35.85
C GLY A 406 24.98 -0.72 34.62
N THR A 407 26.03 -0.05 34.15
CA THR A 407 25.98 0.72 32.89
C THR A 407 25.85 -0.24 31.71
N SER A 408 24.75 -0.13 30.97
CA SER A 408 24.45 -1.07 29.89
C SER A 408 25.40 -0.94 28.69
N GLU A 409 25.84 -2.10 28.18
CA GLU A 409 26.59 -2.29 26.94
C GLU A 409 25.68 -2.56 25.73
N LEU A 410 24.36 -2.38 25.88
CA LEU A 410 23.38 -2.70 24.85
C LEU A 410 23.59 -1.87 23.58
N GLU A 411 23.77 -2.54 22.46
CA GLU A 411 23.98 -1.92 21.14
C GLU A 411 22.77 -2.07 20.23
N ILE A 412 22.05 -3.19 20.31
CA ILE A 412 20.97 -3.53 19.37
C ILE A 412 19.74 -4.06 20.12
N ILE A 413 18.59 -3.46 19.82
CA ILE A 413 17.27 -3.99 20.17
C ILE A 413 16.62 -4.45 18.86
N GLU A 414 16.43 -5.75 18.67
CA GLU A 414 15.91 -6.30 17.41
C GLU A 414 14.38 -6.14 17.26
N GLU A 415 13.87 -6.57 16.12
CA GLU A 415 12.45 -6.47 15.76
C GLU A 415 11.53 -7.07 16.82
N GLY A 416 10.49 -6.32 17.18
CA GLY A 416 9.42 -6.76 18.09
C GLY A 416 9.89 -7.09 19.51
N ALA A 417 11.13 -6.75 19.89
CA ALA A 417 11.75 -7.16 21.16
C ALA A 417 10.83 -6.93 22.38
N PHE A 418 10.15 -5.80 22.48
CA PHE A 418 9.18 -5.45 23.51
C PHE A 418 7.78 -5.13 22.94
N ALA A 419 7.48 -5.56 21.70
CA ALA A 419 6.18 -5.32 21.10
C ALA A 419 5.07 -5.93 21.97
N TYR A 420 3.96 -5.19 22.12
CA TYR A 420 2.79 -5.58 22.90
C TYR A 420 3.05 -5.78 24.41
N CYS A 421 4.16 -5.25 24.96
CA CYS A 421 4.34 -5.11 26.40
C CYS A 421 3.50 -3.93 26.93
N SER A 422 2.18 -4.08 26.92
CA SER A 422 1.21 -3.01 27.17
C SER A 422 1.22 -2.42 28.59
N SER A 423 2.03 -2.96 29.50
CA SER A 423 2.24 -2.43 30.86
C SER A 423 3.66 -1.88 31.06
N LEU A 424 4.55 -2.01 30.07
CA LEU A 424 5.95 -1.58 30.19
C LEU A 424 6.00 -0.05 30.21
N THR A 425 6.43 0.51 31.34
CA THR A 425 6.46 1.95 31.59
C THR A 425 7.86 2.53 31.68
N SER A 426 8.86 1.71 32.00
CA SER A 426 10.23 2.16 32.25
C SER A 426 11.26 1.20 31.66
N ILE A 427 12.27 1.78 31.00
CA ILE A 427 13.47 1.10 30.50
C ILE A 427 14.70 1.91 30.94
N PRO A 428 15.87 1.28 31.12
CA PRO A 428 17.08 2.00 31.47
C PRO A 428 17.61 2.79 30.27
N TYR A 429 18.47 3.77 30.54
CA TYR A 429 19.21 4.46 29.48
C TYR A 429 20.32 3.56 28.94
N PHE A 430 20.44 3.49 27.61
CA PHE A 430 21.38 2.62 26.90
C PHE A 430 22.46 3.45 26.19
N PRO A 431 23.64 3.71 26.80
CA PRO A 431 24.62 4.65 26.28
C PRO A 431 25.34 4.22 24.99
N LYS A 432 25.31 2.92 24.66
CA LYS A 432 25.95 2.33 23.46
C LYS A 432 24.95 1.93 22.37
N LEU A 433 23.68 2.28 22.53
CA LEU A 433 22.61 1.87 21.63
C LEU A 433 22.81 2.47 20.23
N LYS A 434 22.87 1.60 19.23
CA LYS A 434 23.05 1.96 17.81
C LYS A 434 21.73 1.84 17.06
N GLU A 435 20.96 0.79 17.35
CA GLU A 435 19.81 0.41 16.53
C GLU A 435 18.63 -0.08 17.38
N ILE A 436 17.43 0.38 16.99
CA ILE A 436 16.14 -0.17 17.44
C ILE A 436 15.40 -0.70 16.20
N GLY A 437 15.05 -1.98 16.22
CA GLY A 437 14.39 -2.68 15.12
C GLY A 437 12.92 -2.33 14.95
N ASN A 438 12.29 -2.91 13.91
CA ASN A 438 10.88 -2.70 13.62
C ASN A 438 10.01 -3.11 14.81
N MET A 439 8.94 -2.36 15.09
CA MET A 439 7.96 -2.64 16.15
C MET A 439 8.57 -2.87 17.55
N ALA A 440 9.84 -2.53 17.80
CA ALA A 440 10.55 -2.95 19.02
C ALA A 440 9.84 -2.58 20.32
N PHE A 441 9.16 -1.44 20.38
CA PHE A 441 8.36 -0.94 21.52
C PHE A 441 6.90 -0.67 21.13
N PHE A 442 6.40 -1.32 20.06
CA PHE A 442 5.04 -1.15 19.58
C PHE A 442 4.01 -1.41 20.68
N GLN A 443 3.06 -0.48 20.87
CA GLN A 443 2.00 -0.57 21.89
C GLN A 443 2.50 -0.79 23.34
N THR A 444 3.67 -0.24 23.68
CA THR A 444 4.13 -0.13 25.07
C THR A 444 3.57 1.13 25.75
N LYS A 445 3.82 1.30 27.06
CA LYS A 445 3.39 2.48 27.84
C LYS A 445 4.57 3.24 28.45
N LEU A 446 5.69 3.33 27.73
CA LEU A 446 6.85 4.08 28.17
C LEU A 446 6.44 5.52 28.50
N SER A 447 6.72 5.95 29.73
CA SER A 447 6.25 7.24 30.26
C SER A 447 7.39 8.23 30.52
N SER A 448 8.63 7.76 30.46
CA SER A 448 9.83 8.61 30.48
C SER A 448 10.20 9.07 29.08
N GLN A 449 10.92 10.18 28.98
CA GLN A 449 11.47 10.67 27.72
C GLN A 449 12.42 9.63 27.10
N PHE A 450 12.44 9.56 25.77
CA PHE A 450 13.46 8.81 25.04
C PHE A 450 14.59 9.74 24.61
N ILE A 451 15.82 9.42 25.01
CA ILE A 451 17.03 10.13 24.59
C ILE A 451 17.92 9.12 23.88
N SER A 452 18.29 9.39 22.63
CA SER A 452 19.27 8.56 21.92
C SER A 452 20.71 8.92 22.30
N PRO A 453 21.63 7.94 22.44
CA PRO A 453 23.05 8.25 22.59
C PRO A 453 23.68 8.66 21.25
N ALA A 454 24.85 9.31 21.30
CA ALA A 454 25.60 9.77 20.12
C ALA A 454 25.90 8.68 19.07
N SER A 455 25.91 7.40 19.48
CA SER A 455 26.13 6.24 18.61
C SER A 455 24.89 5.76 17.84
N PHE A 456 23.72 6.36 18.10
CA PHE A 456 22.45 5.93 17.53
C PHE A 456 22.32 6.29 16.05
N ALA A 457 22.01 5.29 15.22
CA ALA A 457 22.00 5.42 13.75
C ALA A 457 20.68 4.98 13.10
N TYR A 458 19.91 4.10 13.74
CA TYR A 458 18.75 3.49 13.09
C TYR A 458 17.57 3.26 14.03
N LEU A 459 16.39 3.70 13.59
CA LEU A 459 15.10 3.43 14.22
C LEU A 459 14.14 2.80 13.19
N GLY A 460 13.71 1.57 13.46
CA GLY A 460 12.91 0.75 12.55
C GLY A 460 11.44 1.14 12.44
N ASN A 461 10.75 0.51 11.49
CA ASN A 461 9.35 0.78 11.18
C ASN A 461 8.47 0.53 12.40
N ASN A 462 7.55 1.44 12.72
CA ASN A 462 6.62 1.32 13.84
C ASN A 462 7.30 1.10 15.22
N ALA A 463 8.59 1.41 15.36
CA ALA A 463 9.37 1.05 16.56
C ALA A 463 8.72 1.52 17.88
N PHE A 464 8.21 2.75 17.94
CA PHE A 464 7.44 3.30 19.07
C PHE A 464 5.99 3.61 18.67
N SER A 465 5.44 2.99 17.63
CA SER A 465 4.06 3.29 17.23
C SER A 465 3.09 2.88 18.33
N GLN A 466 2.09 3.74 18.56
CA GLN A 466 1.07 3.62 19.59
C GLN A 466 1.60 3.58 21.02
N VAL A 467 2.77 4.16 21.28
CA VAL A 467 3.24 4.44 22.65
C VAL A 467 2.57 5.71 23.15
N THR A 468 1.32 5.59 23.60
CA THR A 468 0.43 6.72 23.87
C THR A 468 0.83 7.57 25.08
N THR A 469 1.84 7.17 25.84
CA THR A 469 2.30 7.81 27.08
C THR A 469 3.64 8.53 26.94
N LEU A 470 4.37 8.34 25.83
CA LEU A 470 5.71 8.90 25.64
C LEU A 470 5.64 10.44 25.56
N PRO A 471 6.25 11.20 26.50
CA PRO A 471 6.08 12.65 26.55
C PRO A 471 6.99 13.41 25.57
N SER A 472 8.22 12.93 25.35
CA SER A 472 9.24 13.63 24.55
C SER A 472 10.27 12.66 23.98
N VAL A 473 10.86 13.08 22.86
CA VAL A 473 11.94 12.38 22.15
C VAL A 473 13.06 13.35 21.84
N THR A 474 14.29 13.00 22.21
CA THR A 474 15.51 13.75 21.87
C THR A 474 16.48 12.84 21.15
N PHE A 475 16.86 13.24 19.94
CA PHE A 475 17.91 12.58 19.19
C PHE A 475 19.23 13.32 19.38
N SER A 476 20.26 12.61 19.82
CA SER A 476 21.64 13.05 19.82
C SER A 476 22.47 12.02 19.07
N SER A 477 22.96 12.36 17.88
CA SER A 477 23.61 11.42 16.97
C SER A 477 24.74 12.07 16.18
N THR A 478 25.95 11.53 16.35
CA THR A 478 27.18 12.01 15.70
C THR A 478 27.74 11.01 14.66
N VAL A 479 26.95 9.99 14.31
CA VAL A 479 27.29 9.07 13.22
C VAL A 479 27.18 9.77 11.86
N SER A 480 27.46 9.09 10.75
CA SER A 480 27.31 9.70 9.42
C SER A 480 25.84 9.88 9.01
N LYS A 481 24.95 8.98 9.43
CA LYS A 481 23.54 8.95 9.01
C LYS A 481 22.63 8.45 10.13
N LEU A 482 21.54 9.19 10.40
CA LEU A 482 20.43 8.76 11.23
C LEU A 482 19.20 8.49 10.36
N THR A 483 18.69 7.26 10.40
CA THR A 483 17.48 6.87 9.67
C THR A 483 16.34 6.57 10.63
N ILE A 484 15.23 7.30 10.49
CA ILE A 484 13.98 7.07 11.20
C ILE A 484 12.96 6.54 10.18
N GLN A 485 12.64 5.25 10.29
CA GLN A 485 11.78 4.53 9.34
C GLN A 485 10.28 4.82 9.55
N ASP A 486 9.46 4.29 8.65
CA ASP A 486 8.04 4.62 8.54
C ASP A 486 7.27 4.35 9.83
N SER A 487 6.36 5.26 10.15
CA SER A 487 5.45 5.19 11.29
C SER A 487 6.13 5.01 12.65
N ALA A 488 7.43 5.32 12.79
CA ALA A 488 8.20 5.02 14.00
C ALA A 488 7.57 5.56 15.29
N PHE A 489 6.87 6.70 15.27
CA PHE A 489 6.14 7.27 16.40
C PHE A 489 4.64 7.49 16.11
N ALA A 490 4.10 6.80 15.11
CA ALA A 490 2.71 7.00 14.71
C ALA A 490 1.75 6.64 15.86
N GLY A 491 0.84 7.54 16.20
CA GLY A 491 -0.13 7.38 17.29
C GLY A 491 0.43 7.62 18.70
N CYS A 492 1.62 8.22 18.84
CA CYS A 492 2.15 8.67 20.14
C CYS A 492 1.40 9.93 20.62
N THR A 493 0.17 9.75 21.10
CA THR A 493 -0.77 10.85 21.39
C THR A 493 -0.31 11.80 22.51
N SER A 494 0.58 11.37 23.41
CA SER A 494 1.16 12.21 24.48
C SER A 494 2.49 12.87 24.10
N LEU A 495 3.03 12.61 22.91
CA LEU A 495 4.31 13.17 22.46
C LEU A 495 4.16 14.67 22.23
N ARG A 496 4.82 15.48 23.07
CA ARG A 496 4.76 16.94 23.05
C ARG A 496 5.92 17.58 22.32
N THR A 497 7.11 16.98 22.43
CA THR A 497 8.35 17.55 21.90
C THR A 497 9.19 16.50 21.20
N VAL A 498 9.78 16.91 20.08
CA VAL A 498 10.81 16.17 19.35
C VAL A 498 11.98 17.13 19.09
N SER A 499 13.17 16.79 19.56
CA SER A 499 14.39 17.59 19.36
C SER A 499 15.52 16.78 18.73
N PHE A 500 16.41 17.49 18.03
CA PHE A 500 17.63 16.95 17.44
C PHE A 500 18.81 17.75 18.02
N ASP A 501 19.27 17.32 19.19
CA ASP A 501 20.26 18.02 20.00
C ASP A 501 21.63 17.38 19.77
N GLU A 502 22.64 18.17 19.41
CA GLU A 502 23.98 17.66 19.07
C GLU A 502 24.01 16.69 17.87
N CYS A 503 22.98 16.73 17.00
CA CYS A 503 22.98 15.98 15.75
C CYS A 503 23.86 16.64 14.70
N THR A 504 24.93 15.94 14.29
CA THR A 504 25.82 16.35 13.18
C THR A 504 25.68 15.48 11.93
N CYS A 505 24.89 14.41 12.02
CA CYS A 505 24.64 13.43 10.97
C CYS A 505 23.64 13.92 9.90
N ASP A 506 23.58 13.24 8.76
CA ASP A 506 22.46 13.39 7.82
C ASP A 506 21.23 12.62 8.34
N ILE A 507 20.08 13.30 8.46
CA ILE A 507 18.85 12.75 9.04
C ILE A 507 17.81 12.48 7.94
N PHE A 508 17.24 11.28 7.95
CA PHE A 508 16.19 10.85 7.03
C PHE A 508 14.95 10.41 7.82
N ILE A 509 13.81 11.06 7.57
CA ILE A 509 12.53 10.81 8.25
C ILE A 509 11.55 10.18 7.25
N GLY A 510 11.12 8.95 7.52
CA GLY A 510 10.22 8.17 6.68
C GLY A 510 8.76 8.63 6.70
N GLN A 511 7.90 7.82 6.09
CA GLN A 511 6.48 8.10 5.94
C GLN A 511 5.74 8.01 7.28
N ASN A 512 4.76 8.87 7.51
CA ASN A 512 3.85 8.80 8.66
C ASN A 512 4.51 8.78 10.06
N VAL A 513 5.79 9.16 10.18
CA VAL A 513 6.59 8.99 11.42
C VAL A 513 5.91 9.55 12.67
N PHE A 514 5.35 10.76 12.59
CA PHE A 514 4.62 11.43 13.67
C PHE A 514 3.12 11.56 13.37
N SER A 515 2.58 10.67 12.53
CA SER A 515 1.16 10.66 12.21
C SER A 515 0.33 10.39 13.45
N GLY A 516 -0.69 11.21 13.72
CA GLY A 516 -1.56 11.07 14.89
C GLY A 516 -0.91 11.47 16.23
N CYS A 517 0.25 12.14 16.21
CA CYS A 517 0.85 12.74 17.41
C CYS A 517 0.07 14.01 17.83
N THR A 518 -1.11 13.83 18.41
CA THR A 518 -2.07 14.92 18.69
C THR A 518 -1.61 15.94 19.74
N SER A 519 -0.58 15.63 20.54
CA SER A 519 0.01 16.58 21.51
C SER A 519 1.23 17.32 20.99
N LEU A 520 1.75 16.97 19.80
CA LEU A 520 2.95 17.57 19.23
C LEU A 520 2.61 18.95 18.70
N ALA A 521 2.97 19.99 19.44
CA ALA A 521 2.57 21.36 19.11
C ALA A 521 3.52 22.05 18.12
N THR A 522 4.82 21.75 18.19
CA THR A 522 5.84 22.39 17.36
C THR A 522 6.84 21.37 16.82
N PHE A 523 7.41 21.67 15.66
CA PHE A 523 8.52 20.92 15.09
C PHE A 523 9.50 21.88 14.39
N ASN A 524 10.80 21.66 14.59
CA ASN A 524 11.85 22.46 13.95
C ASN A 524 12.62 21.62 12.93
N VAL A 525 12.54 22.01 11.66
CA VAL A 525 13.31 21.39 10.57
C VAL A 525 14.69 22.02 10.52
N ILE A 526 15.69 21.30 11.05
CA ILE A 526 17.10 21.72 11.05
C ILE A 526 17.81 21.38 9.74
N ASN A 527 18.94 22.04 9.48
CA ASN A 527 19.72 21.88 8.23
C ASN A 527 20.24 20.45 7.96
N HIS A 528 20.39 19.66 9.01
CA HIS A 528 20.83 18.26 8.94
C HIS A 528 19.74 17.29 8.46
N ILE A 529 18.46 17.71 8.43
CA ILE A 529 17.38 16.89 7.88
C ILE A 529 17.43 16.93 6.35
N LYS A 530 17.81 15.80 5.76
CA LYS A 530 17.97 15.64 4.31
C LYS A 530 16.67 15.26 3.61
N SER A 531 15.76 14.59 4.32
CA SER A 531 14.44 14.25 3.79
C SER A 531 13.42 14.09 4.91
N ILE A 532 12.18 14.43 4.58
CA ILE A 532 10.96 14.10 5.30
C ILE A 532 10.02 13.52 4.25
N ASP A 533 9.38 12.40 4.54
CA ASP A 533 8.54 11.68 3.57
C ASP A 533 7.03 11.95 3.74
N SER A 534 6.22 11.30 2.90
CA SER A 534 4.77 11.51 2.84
C SER A 534 4.09 11.28 4.19
N GLY A 535 3.20 12.21 4.58
CA GLY A 535 2.35 12.03 5.75
C GLY A 535 3.04 12.09 7.11
N SER A 536 4.33 12.47 7.20
CA SER A 536 5.08 12.39 8.47
C SER A 536 4.43 13.12 9.64
N PHE A 537 3.60 14.15 9.42
CA PHE A 537 2.85 14.84 10.48
C PHE A 537 1.32 14.73 10.33
N MET A 538 0.81 13.79 9.52
CA MET A 538 -0.62 13.65 9.25
C MET A 538 -1.43 13.54 10.56
N ASN A 539 -2.53 14.29 10.69
CA ASN A 539 -3.40 14.31 11.88
C ASN A 539 -2.65 14.61 13.20
N SER A 540 -1.53 15.32 13.14
CA SER A 540 -0.78 15.73 14.35
C SER A 540 -1.37 17.01 14.96
N GLY A 541 -0.97 17.29 16.20
CA GLY A 541 -1.41 18.47 16.96
C GLY A 541 -0.69 19.77 16.60
N LEU A 542 0.06 19.80 15.49
CA LEU A 542 0.96 20.91 15.17
C LEU A 542 0.21 22.24 15.10
N ILE A 543 0.74 23.22 15.81
CA ILE A 543 0.32 24.62 15.77
C ILE A 543 1.22 25.39 14.80
N THR A 544 2.52 25.08 14.80
CA THR A 544 3.51 25.73 13.92
C THR A 544 4.64 24.76 13.57
N ILE A 545 5.28 25.01 12.44
CA ILE A 545 6.51 24.36 12.00
C ILE A 545 7.52 25.44 11.57
N THR A 546 8.77 25.29 12.03
CA THR A 546 9.86 26.22 11.69
C THR A 546 10.92 25.54 10.83
N PHE A 547 11.57 26.33 9.99
CA PHE A 547 12.64 25.87 9.10
C PHE A 547 13.88 26.72 9.33
N GLU A 548 14.98 26.08 9.71
CA GLU A 548 16.25 26.76 10.00
C GLU A 548 16.75 27.54 8.77
N GLY A 549 17.05 28.83 8.95
CA GLY A 549 17.48 29.69 7.85
C GLY A 549 16.46 29.86 6.70
N SER A 550 15.19 29.50 6.91
CA SER A 550 14.13 29.51 5.89
C SER A 550 14.49 28.67 4.64
N LYS A 551 15.26 27.59 4.83
CA LYS A 551 15.68 26.66 3.79
C LYS A 551 15.57 25.22 4.28
N THR A 552 15.58 24.29 3.33
CA THR A 552 15.60 22.84 3.54
C THR A 552 16.67 22.21 2.65
N SER A 553 17.08 20.98 2.96
CA SER A 553 17.99 20.21 2.09
C SER A 553 17.26 19.51 0.93
N PHE A 554 15.93 19.51 0.93
CA PHE A 554 15.04 18.95 -0.08
C PHE A 554 14.25 20.08 -0.74
N ASP A 555 13.76 19.87 -1.96
CA ASP A 555 13.09 20.91 -2.76
C ASP A 555 11.57 20.73 -2.86
N THR A 556 11.01 19.72 -2.20
CA THR A 556 9.60 19.36 -2.32
C THR A 556 8.99 19.17 -0.95
N LEU A 557 7.86 19.83 -0.69
CA LEU A 557 7.00 19.46 0.44
C LEU A 557 6.23 18.19 0.05
N PRO A 558 6.43 17.05 0.72
CA PRO A 558 5.81 15.78 0.37
C PRO A 558 4.29 15.79 0.42
N SER A 559 3.68 14.81 -0.24
CA SER A 559 2.24 14.59 -0.18
C SER A 559 1.79 14.33 1.26
N MET A 560 0.60 14.84 1.60
CA MET A 560 -0.06 14.66 2.89
C MET A 560 0.74 15.09 4.13
N LEU A 561 1.86 15.81 3.98
CA LEU A 561 2.80 16.09 5.08
C LEU A 561 2.11 16.61 6.35
N PHE A 562 1.17 17.55 6.20
CA PHE A 562 0.37 18.16 7.28
C PHE A 562 -1.13 17.89 7.14
N LYS A 563 -1.52 16.86 6.39
CA LYS A 563 -2.93 16.54 6.18
C LYS A 563 -3.63 16.30 7.52
N GLY A 564 -4.72 17.02 7.79
CA GLY A 564 -5.51 16.92 9.01
C GLY A 564 -4.88 17.57 10.25
N CYS A 565 -3.80 18.35 10.12
CA CYS A 565 -3.27 19.16 11.22
C CYS A 565 -4.19 20.34 11.50
N SER A 566 -5.33 20.09 12.16
CA SER A 566 -6.39 21.07 12.36
C SER A 566 -6.01 22.24 13.27
N ASN A 567 -4.89 22.17 13.99
CA ASN A 567 -4.39 23.26 14.83
C ASN A 567 -3.37 24.14 14.10
N LEU A 568 -2.89 23.73 12.92
CA LEU A 568 -1.85 24.42 12.17
C LEU A 568 -2.47 25.68 11.53
N ASN A 569 -2.10 26.84 12.05
CA ASN A 569 -2.67 28.13 11.64
C ASN A 569 -1.69 29.01 10.87
N GLU A 570 -0.39 28.74 10.97
CA GLU A 570 0.67 29.48 10.30
C GLU A 570 1.73 28.50 9.77
N VAL A 571 2.14 28.71 8.50
CA VAL A 571 3.26 28.00 7.88
C VAL A 571 4.06 28.99 7.03
N SER A 572 5.36 29.06 7.29
CA SER A 572 6.31 29.73 6.40
C SER A 572 6.94 28.69 5.47
N ILE A 573 6.62 28.75 4.17
CA ILE A 573 7.17 27.82 3.18
C ILE A 573 8.63 28.22 2.88
N PRO A 574 9.60 27.29 2.98
CA PRO A 574 11.02 27.60 2.74
C PRO A 574 11.31 28.10 1.33
N ASN A 575 12.30 28.99 1.21
CA ASN A 575 12.60 29.71 -0.04
C ASN A 575 13.16 28.81 -1.16
N ASN A 576 13.55 27.57 -0.88
CA ASN A 576 14.10 26.63 -1.86
C ASN A 576 13.09 25.55 -2.32
N ILE A 577 11.84 25.61 -1.85
CA ILE A 577 10.81 24.65 -2.25
C ILE A 577 10.33 24.94 -3.68
N ILE A 578 10.50 23.95 -4.55
CA ILE A 578 10.05 23.91 -5.95
C ILE A 578 8.63 23.39 -6.06
N SER A 579 8.21 22.44 -5.22
CA SER A 579 6.87 21.86 -5.33
C SER A 579 6.16 21.53 -4.01
N ILE A 580 4.84 21.64 -4.03
CA ILE A 580 3.96 21.30 -2.90
C ILE A 580 3.11 20.08 -3.30
N GLY A 581 3.36 18.95 -2.64
CA GLY A 581 2.75 17.65 -2.93
C GLY A 581 1.24 17.58 -2.65
N SER A 582 0.62 16.50 -3.13
CA SER A 582 -0.84 16.32 -3.05
C SER A 582 -1.32 16.27 -1.60
N GLU A 583 -2.43 16.93 -1.31
CA GLU A 583 -3.02 16.99 0.03
C GLU A 583 -2.08 17.50 1.16
N CYS A 584 -0.96 18.15 0.84
CA CYS A 584 0.08 18.53 1.80
C CYS A 584 -0.47 19.31 3.03
N PHE A 585 -1.32 20.30 2.80
CA PHE A 585 -1.97 21.11 3.84
C PHE A 585 -3.47 20.80 3.99
N SER A 586 -3.95 19.68 3.43
CA SER A 586 -5.38 19.39 3.41
C SER A 586 -5.96 19.34 4.82
N GLY A 587 -7.05 20.06 5.09
CA GLY A 587 -7.74 20.07 6.39
C GLY A 587 -6.95 20.77 7.51
N THR A 588 -6.06 21.70 7.16
CA THR A 588 -5.37 22.57 8.13
C THR A 588 -6.20 23.83 8.42
N SER A 589 -5.84 24.55 9.49
CA SER A 589 -6.51 25.80 9.91
C SER A 589 -5.76 27.05 9.47
N ILE A 590 -4.88 26.95 8.46
CA ILE A 590 -4.11 28.08 7.96
C ILE A 590 -5.04 29.19 7.45
N THR A 591 -4.72 30.44 7.79
CA THR A 591 -5.50 31.61 7.36
C THR A 591 -4.91 32.30 6.14
N ARG A 592 -3.59 32.17 5.97
CA ARG A 592 -2.81 32.74 4.88
C ARG A 592 -1.74 31.76 4.43
N ALA A 593 -1.56 31.63 3.12
CA ALA A 593 -0.43 30.91 2.52
C ALA A 593 0.42 31.87 1.69
N SER A 594 1.74 31.92 1.95
CA SER A 594 2.68 32.73 1.18
C SER A 594 3.60 31.80 0.39
N LEU A 595 3.50 31.83 -0.94
CA LEU A 595 4.33 31.00 -1.82
C LEU A 595 5.61 31.76 -2.21
N PRO A 596 6.82 31.21 -1.95
CA PRO A 596 8.06 31.83 -2.41
C PRO A 596 8.23 31.72 -3.94
N ASP A 597 9.08 32.58 -4.52
CA ASP A 597 9.32 32.66 -5.98
C ASP A 597 9.77 31.33 -6.60
N SER A 598 10.41 30.47 -5.81
CA SER A 598 10.92 29.16 -6.22
C SER A 598 9.83 28.12 -6.53
N VAL A 599 8.60 28.30 -6.04
CA VAL A 599 7.53 27.32 -6.25
C VAL A 599 7.12 27.27 -7.72
N GLU A 600 7.34 26.14 -8.37
CA GLU A 600 6.97 25.86 -9.76
C GLU A 600 5.67 25.06 -9.88
N SER A 601 5.33 24.24 -8.88
CA SER A 601 4.22 23.27 -8.99
C SER A 601 3.38 23.13 -7.72
N LEU A 602 2.05 23.20 -7.89
CA LEU A 602 1.04 22.89 -6.86
C LEU A 602 0.26 21.63 -7.25
N TYR A 603 0.47 20.53 -6.54
CA TYR A 603 -0.19 19.26 -6.82
C TYR A 603 -1.63 19.19 -6.29
N SER A 604 -2.35 18.15 -6.70
CA SER A 604 -3.79 18.00 -6.46
C SER A 604 -4.16 18.13 -4.98
N GLU A 605 -5.22 18.88 -4.71
CA GLU A 605 -5.82 18.97 -3.38
C GLU A 605 -4.87 19.47 -2.27
N CYS A 606 -3.75 20.12 -2.60
CA CYS A 606 -2.71 20.46 -1.63
C CYS A 606 -3.18 21.41 -0.51
N PHE A 607 -4.26 22.18 -0.70
CA PHE A 607 -4.91 23.01 0.33
C PHE A 607 -6.38 22.62 0.57
N LYS A 608 -6.80 21.42 0.17
CA LYS A 608 -8.20 20.98 0.26
C LYS A 608 -8.74 21.09 1.68
N GLY A 609 -9.92 21.66 1.85
CA GLY A 609 -10.61 21.74 3.12
C GLY A 609 -9.95 22.68 4.13
N CYS A 610 -9.01 23.54 3.73
CA CYS A 610 -8.55 24.64 4.57
C CYS A 610 -9.64 25.70 4.68
N THR A 611 -10.65 25.47 5.51
CA THR A 611 -11.86 26.30 5.59
C THR A 611 -11.60 27.71 6.09
N ASN A 612 -10.48 27.92 6.80
CA ASN A 612 -10.08 29.22 7.34
C ASN A 612 -9.13 29.99 6.41
N LEU A 613 -8.70 29.40 5.29
CA LEU A 613 -7.76 30.05 4.37
C LEU A 613 -8.47 31.20 3.67
N GLU A 614 -8.08 32.44 3.98
CA GLU A 614 -8.67 33.66 3.44
C GLU A 614 -7.90 34.22 2.24
N ARG A 615 -6.57 34.03 2.27
CA ARG A 615 -5.64 34.70 1.35
C ARG A 615 -4.47 33.82 0.93
N VAL A 616 -4.15 33.82 -0.36
CA VAL A 616 -2.92 33.23 -0.91
C VAL A 616 -2.09 34.30 -1.57
N ASP A 617 -0.88 34.53 -1.06
CA ASP A 617 0.07 35.48 -1.60
C ASP A 617 1.10 34.76 -2.48
N ILE A 618 1.16 35.20 -3.73
CA ILE A 618 2.11 34.75 -4.75
C ILE A 618 2.85 36.00 -5.22
N PHE A 619 4.17 35.97 -5.21
CA PHE A 619 4.97 37.11 -5.66
C PHE A 619 4.84 37.32 -7.18
N SER A 620 4.98 38.57 -7.62
CA SER A 620 4.88 38.93 -9.04
C SER A 620 5.97 38.27 -9.92
N SER A 621 7.09 37.88 -9.32
CA SER A 621 8.24 37.21 -9.95
C SER A 621 8.20 35.68 -9.84
N CYS A 622 7.05 35.08 -9.52
CA CYS A 622 6.91 33.65 -9.25
C CYS A 622 7.18 32.73 -10.46
N ASN A 623 7.81 31.58 -10.21
CA ASN A 623 8.08 30.51 -11.19
C ASN A 623 6.93 29.51 -11.40
N LEU A 624 5.75 29.74 -10.80
CA LEU A 624 4.63 28.79 -10.83
C LEU A 624 4.19 28.49 -12.27
N SER A 625 4.37 27.24 -12.71
CA SER A 625 4.06 26.80 -14.07
C SER A 625 3.04 25.66 -14.14
N LYS A 626 2.80 24.95 -13.04
CA LYS A 626 1.89 23.79 -13.00
C LYS A 626 0.93 23.89 -11.81
N VAL A 627 -0.36 23.85 -12.13
CA VAL A 627 -1.45 23.77 -11.16
C VAL A 627 -2.32 22.55 -11.48
N PHE A 628 -2.49 21.67 -10.51
CA PHE A 628 -3.28 20.45 -10.64
C PHE A 628 -4.72 20.64 -10.11
N PRO A 629 -5.66 19.75 -10.44
CA PRO A 629 -7.07 19.91 -10.04
C PRO A 629 -7.28 19.92 -8.52
N GLY A 630 -8.26 20.70 -8.06
CA GLY A 630 -8.80 20.63 -6.69
C GLY A 630 -7.93 21.28 -5.60
N ILE A 631 -6.92 22.09 -5.95
CA ILE A 631 -5.98 22.72 -4.99
C ILE A 631 -6.69 23.33 -3.77
N PHE A 632 -7.76 24.12 -4.01
CA PHE A 632 -8.53 24.80 -2.96
C PHE A 632 -9.96 24.24 -2.81
N GLU A 633 -10.18 22.96 -3.13
CA GLU A 633 -11.49 22.31 -2.93
C GLU A 633 -11.90 22.44 -1.45
N GLY A 634 -13.11 22.94 -1.18
CA GLY A 634 -13.60 23.16 0.19
C GLY A 634 -12.98 24.34 0.96
N CYS A 635 -12.14 25.18 0.34
CA CYS A 635 -11.63 26.42 0.96
C CYS A 635 -12.69 27.53 0.94
N THR A 636 -13.73 27.40 1.77
CA THR A 636 -14.92 28.26 1.76
C THR A 636 -14.69 29.72 2.14
N SER A 637 -13.51 30.08 2.66
CA SER A 637 -13.15 31.46 3.04
C SER A 637 -12.17 32.12 2.08
N LEU A 638 -11.62 31.38 1.10
CA LEU A 638 -10.57 31.89 0.23
C LEU A 638 -11.15 32.90 -0.76
N SER A 639 -10.92 34.18 -0.49
CA SER A 639 -11.50 35.29 -1.24
C SER A 639 -10.47 36.09 -2.04
N TYR A 640 -9.18 35.80 -1.84
CA TYR A 640 -8.10 36.53 -2.49
C TYR A 640 -6.91 35.64 -2.84
N ILE A 641 -6.48 35.73 -4.11
CA ILE A 641 -5.18 35.25 -4.60
C ILE A 641 -4.49 36.44 -5.26
N SER A 642 -3.23 36.71 -4.90
CA SER A 642 -2.46 37.83 -5.49
C SER A 642 -2.36 37.72 -7.00
N ASP A 643 -2.42 38.86 -7.69
CA ASP A 643 -2.15 38.92 -9.11
C ASP A 643 -0.67 38.63 -9.37
N PHE A 644 -0.39 37.78 -10.37
CA PHE A 644 0.96 37.41 -10.77
C PHE A 644 1.00 37.06 -12.26
N THR A 645 2.20 37.02 -12.83
CA THR A 645 2.43 36.51 -14.19
C THR A 645 3.68 35.65 -14.19
N SER A 646 3.57 34.41 -14.67
CA SER A 646 4.68 33.46 -14.78
C SER A 646 4.95 33.10 -16.26
N GLU A 647 5.68 32.01 -16.50
CA GLU A 647 5.98 31.53 -17.85
C GLU A 647 4.71 31.26 -18.66
N ASN A 648 3.75 30.53 -18.07
CA ASN A 648 2.55 30.04 -18.74
C ASN A 648 1.23 30.31 -17.97
N LEU A 649 1.28 30.92 -16.78
CA LEU A 649 0.10 31.25 -15.97
C LEU A 649 0.02 32.76 -15.71
N VAL A 650 -1.22 33.24 -15.52
CA VAL A 650 -1.52 34.60 -15.07
C VAL A 650 -2.67 34.55 -14.07
N CYS A 651 -2.54 35.27 -12.95
CA CYS A 651 -3.65 35.48 -12.04
C CYS A 651 -4.17 36.91 -12.19
N HIS A 652 -5.48 37.03 -12.35
CA HIS A 652 -6.19 38.30 -12.38
C HIS A 652 -7.51 38.16 -11.63
N ASN A 653 -7.77 39.06 -10.68
CA ASN A 653 -8.97 39.01 -9.84
C ASN A 653 -9.15 37.63 -9.17
N SER A 654 -8.09 37.13 -8.54
CA SER A 654 -8.10 35.83 -7.84
C SER A 654 -8.50 34.62 -8.71
N THR A 655 -8.35 34.75 -10.02
CA THR A 655 -8.60 33.68 -10.99
C THR A 655 -7.34 33.41 -11.79
N ILE A 656 -6.91 32.16 -11.81
CA ILE A 656 -5.70 31.70 -12.50
C ILE A 656 -6.08 31.19 -13.89
N TYR A 657 -5.45 31.77 -14.90
CA TYR A 657 -5.59 31.44 -16.32
C TYR A 657 -4.26 30.96 -16.89
N SER A 658 -4.31 30.36 -18.07
CA SER A 658 -3.15 30.33 -18.96
C SER A 658 -2.78 31.76 -19.39
N LYS A 659 -1.51 31.98 -19.69
CA LYS A 659 -0.98 33.31 -20.05
C LYS A 659 -1.65 33.94 -21.28
N ASP A 660 -2.14 33.11 -22.20
CA ASP A 660 -2.91 33.51 -23.38
C ASP A 660 -4.42 33.65 -23.12
N PHE A 661 -4.86 33.41 -21.88
CA PHE A 661 -6.27 33.35 -21.44
C PHE A 661 -7.10 32.25 -22.12
N SER A 662 -6.48 31.28 -22.79
CA SER A 662 -7.18 30.17 -23.46
C SER A 662 -7.74 29.11 -22.51
N ARG A 663 -7.29 29.07 -21.27
CA ARG A 663 -7.76 28.12 -20.26
C ARG A 663 -7.88 28.79 -18.90
N VAL A 664 -8.97 28.51 -18.19
CA VAL A 664 -9.11 28.84 -16.77
C VAL A 664 -8.81 27.61 -15.93
N TYR A 665 -7.92 27.76 -14.96
CA TYR A 665 -7.45 26.67 -14.10
C TYR A 665 -8.12 26.67 -12.74
N LEU A 666 -8.32 27.86 -12.15
CA LEU A 666 -8.77 27.97 -10.78
C LEU A 666 -9.39 29.34 -10.51
N HIS A 667 -10.47 29.38 -9.75
CA HIS A 667 -11.09 30.56 -9.18
C HIS A 667 -11.19 30.39 -7.67
N ALA A 668 -10.87 31.45 -6.91
CA ALA A 668 -10.96 31.42 -5.46
C ALA A 668 -12.43 31.27 -4.98
N PRO A 669 -12.77 30.25 -4.18
CA PRO A 669 -14.16 29.88 -3.89
C PRO A 669 -15.02 30.96 -3.20
N ALA A 670 -14.42 31.86 -2.43
CA ALA A 670 -15.13 32.90 -1.67
C ALA A 670 -15.02 34.30 -2.29
N CYS A 671 -14.53 34.42 -3.53
CA CYS A 671 -14.60 35.67 -4.28
C CYS A 671 -16.06 36.12 -4.43
N ARG A 672 -16.32 37.42 -4.27
CA ARG A 672 -17.68 37.98 -4.28
C ARG A 672 -18.19 38.32 -5.69
N ASP A 673 -17.59 37.69 -6.71
CA ASP A 673 -18.00 37.85 -8.10
C ASP A 673 -19.35 37.15 -8.33
N ASN A 674 -20.40 37.94 -8.52
CA ASN A 674 -21.75 37.41 -8.78
C ASN A 674 -22.01 37.14 -10.27
N TYR A 675 -21.24 37.78 -11.15
CA TYR A 675 -21.32 37.65 -12.60
C TYR A 675 -19.92 37.43 -13.17
N ILE A 676 -19.73 36.32 -13.88
CA ILE A 676 -18.49 36.02 -14.60
C ILE A 676 -18.79 35.93 -16.09
N SER A 677 -18.06 36.72 -16.87
CA SER A 677 -18.03 36.64 -18.32
C SER A 677 -16.60 36.48 -18.78
N PHE A 678 -16.37 35.54 -19.70
CA PHE A 678 -15.06 35.30 -20.28
C PHE A 678 -14.94 36.00 -21.63
N ASP A 679 -13.73 36.36 -22.04
CA ASP A 679 -13.49 36.89 -23.38
C ASP A 679 -13.38 35.75 -24.43
N ARG A 680 -13.30 36.13 -25.72
CA ARG A 680 -13.28 35.18 -26.86
C ARG A 680 -12.07 34.24 -26.90
N ARG A 681 -11.00 34.52 -26.16
CA ARG A 681 -9.78 33.70 -26.10
C ARG A 681 -10.01 32.40 -25.34
N LEU A 682 -10.94 32.36 -24.39
CA LEU A 682 -11.18 31.20 -23.55
C LEU A 682 -11.66 30.00 -24.37
N ASN A 683 -10.85 28.95 -24.44
CA ASN A 683 -11.12 27.70 -25.13
C ASN A 683 -11.54 26.55 -24.19
N SER A 684 -11.05 26.50 -22.95
CA SER A 684 -11.36 25.39 -22.03
C SER A 684 -11.45 25.79 -20.56
N VAL A 685 -12.28 25.07 -19.80
CA VAL A 685 -12.38 25.16 -18.34
C VAL A 685 -11.77 23.90 -17.74
N ALA A 686 -10.78 24.05 -16.85
CA ALA A 686 -10.12 22.91 -16.22
C ALA A 686 -11.01 22.17 -15.21
N ASP A 687 -10.57 20.98 -14.83
CA ASP A 687 -11.20 20.19 -13.76
C ASP A 687 -11.19 20.98 -12.45
N SER A 688 -12.33 20.99 -11.75
CA SER A 688 -12.54 21.72 -10.49
C SER A 688 -12.27 23.23 -10.53
N ALA A 689 -12.23 23.87 -11.70
CA ALA A 689 -11.81 25.28 -11.83
C ALA A 689 -12.63 26.26 -10.99
N PHE A 690 -13.94 26.04 -10.83
CA PHE A 690 -14.86 26.86 -10.04
C PHE A 690 -15.48 26.08 -8.88
N ILE A 691 -14.87 24.97 -8.46
CA ILE A 691 -15.43 24.12 -7.41
C ILE A 691 -15.69 24.93 -6.13
N ASN A 692 -16.85 24.69 -5.49
CA ASN A 692 -17.30 25.39 -4.28
C ASN A 692 -17.40 26.92 -4.40
N SER A 693 -17.39 27.51 -5.61
CA SER A 693 -17.51 28.96 -5.76
C SER A 693 -18.86 29.46 -5.25
N ALA A 694 -18.84 30.13 -4.09
CA ALA A 694 -20.01 30.32 -3.26
C ALA A 694 -20.88 31.51 -3.69
N TYR A 695 -20.33 32.48 -4.43
CA TYR A 695 -21.02 33.73 -4.77
C TYR A 695 -21.41 33.88 -6.24
N ILE A 696 -20.88 33.04 -7.13
CA ILE A 696 -21.18 33.10 -8.56
C ILE A 696 -22.67 32.81 -8.77
N GLU A 697 -23.39 33.76 -9.38
CA GLU A 697 -24.80 33.61 -9.73
C GLU A 697 -25.01 33.41 -11.24
N ILE A 698 -24.19 34.05 -12.07
CA ILE A 698 -24.33 34.04 -13.52
C ILE A 698 -22.96 33.79 -14.17
N VAL A 699 -22.89 32.81 -15.06
CA VAL A 699 -21.72 32.53 -15.90
C VAL A 699 -22.10 32.67 -17.37
N VAL A 700 -21.37 33.49 -18.11
CA VAL A 700 -21.57 33.71 -19.54
C VAL A 700 -20.30 33.36 -20.31
N PHE A 701 -20.36 32.30 -21.11
CA PHE A 701 -19.40 32.06 -22.18
C PHE A 701 -19.81 32.80 -23.45
N VAL A 702 -18.83 33.36 -24.16
CA VAL A 702 -19.04 33.98 -25.47
C VAL A 702 -19.25 32.89 -26.52
N ASP A 703 -20.10 33.17 -27.50
CA ASP A 703 -20.37 32.25 -28.59
C ASP A 703 -19.09 31.82 -29.31
N ASN A 704 -18.98 30.51 -29.56
CA ASN A 704 -17.83 29.86 -30.18
C ASN A 704 -16.49 29.98 -29.42
N SER A 705 -16.48 30.36 -28.14
CA SER A 705 -15.24 30.45 -27.38
C SER A 705 -14.83 29.09 -26.77
N VAL A 706 -15.69 28.47 -25.97
CA VAL A 706 -15.34 27.26 -25.18
C VAL A 706 -15.64 25.96 -25.93
N SER A 707 -14.67 25.05 -25.98
CA SER A 707 -14.80 23.69 -26.53
C SER A 707 -15.01 22.61 -25.47
N SER A 708 -14.51 22.82 -24.24
CA SER A 708 -14.55 21.80 -23.18
C SER A 708 -14.73 22.37 -21.77
N ILE A 709 -15.53 21.68 -20.97
CA ILE A 709 -15.72 21.93 -19.53
C ILE A 709 -15.23 20.70 -18.76
N GLY A 710 -14.31 20.89 -17.83
CA GLY A 710 -13.68 19.82 -17.06
C GLY A 710 -14.60 19.09 -16.07
N ARG A 711 -14.09 17.98 -15.53
CA ARG A 711 -14.73 17.18 -14.48
C ARG A 711 -14.89 18.03 -13.21
N ARG A 712 -16.06 17.98 -12.55
CA ARG A 712 -16.37 18.75 -11.32
C ARG A 712 -16.14 20.28 -11.43
N ALA A 713 -16.08 20.83 -12.65
CA ALA A 713 -15.65 22.22 -12.88
C ALA A 713 -16.46 23.28 -12.10
N PHE A 714 -17.77 23.11 -11.97
CA PHE A 714 -18.68 24.00 -11.22
C PHE A 714 -19.37 23.25 -10.06
N GLU A 715 -18.76 22.17 -9.57
CA GLU A 715 -19.35 21.39 -8.49
C GLU A 715 -19.59 22.27 -7.27
N SER A 716 -20.78 22.15 -6.68
CA SER A 716 -21.18 22.87 -5.47
C SER A 716 -21.13 24.41 -5.60
N CYS A 717 -21.28 24.95 -6.82
CA CYS A 717 -21.62 26.37 -7.01
C CYS A 717 -23.07 26.63 -6.59
N ILE A 718 -23.31 26.71 -5.28
CA ILE A 718 -24.67 26.67 -4.70
C ILE A 718 -25.55 27.86 -5.09
N ARG A 719 -24.98 29.00 -5.50
CA ARG A 719 -25.70 30.21 -5.91
C ARG A 719 -25.83 30.38 -7.42
N LEU A 720 -25.26 29.48 -8.22
CA LEU A 720 -25.33 29.55 -9.68
C LEU A 720 -26.79 29.42 -10.14
N LYS A 721 -27.35 30.51 -10.69
CA LYS A 721 -28.73 30.60 -11.20
C LYS A 721 -28.79 30.47 -12.71
N GLN A 722 -27.77 30.92 -13.42
CA GLN A 722 -27.77 30.93 -14.87
C GLN A 722 -26.37 30.63 -15.43
N ILE A 723 -26.31 29.80 -16.46
CA ILE A 723 -25.07 29.53 -17.21
C ILE A 723 -25.37 29.42 -18.71
N SER A 724 -24.61 30.13 -19.55
CA SER A 724 -24.64 29.88 -21.00
C SER A 724 -23.69 28.73 -21.38
N ILE A 725 -24.08 27.89 -22.33
CA ILE A 725 -23.28 26.78 -22.88
C ILE A 725 -23.32 26.88 -24.41
N PRO A 726 -22.28 27.42 -25.07
CA PRO A 726 -22.29 27.66 -26.51
C PRO A 726 -22.25 26.35 -27.31
N SER A 727 -22.64 26.42 -28.58
CA SER A 727 -22.68 25.26 -29.49
C SER A 727 -21.31 24.63 -29.76
N SER A 728 -20.22 25.37 -29.51
CA SER A 728 -18.84 24.91 -29.63
C SER A 728 -18.42 23.90 -28.56
N VAL A 729 -19.16 23.78 -27.44
CA VAL A 729 -18.83 22.82 -26.39
C VAL A 729 -19.08 21.40 -26.90
N SER A 730 -18.01 20.61 -27.02
CA SER A 730 -18.06 19.22 -27.47
C SER A 730 -17.98 18.20 -26.33
N SER A 731 -17.45 18.60 -25.17
CA SER A 731 -17.25 17.71 -24.01
C SER A 731 -17.49 18.42 -22.68
N ILE A 732 -18.24 17.78 -21.79
CA ILE A 732 -18.46 18.21 -20.41
C ILE A 732 -18.08 17.03 -19.52
N GLY A 733 -17.17 17.24 -18.57
CA GLY A 733 -16.69 16.20 -17.67
C GLY A 733 -17.73 15.75 -16.65
N ASP A 734 -17.50 14.57 -16.07
CA ASP A 734 -18.39 13.99 -15.07
C ASP A 734 -18.62 14.94 -13.89
N ASN A 735 -19.86 15.00 -13.40
CA ASN A 735 -20.25 15.79 -12.24
C ASN A 735 -19.89 17.29 -12.33
N ALA A 736 -19.66 17.84 -13.53
CA ALA A 736 -19.30 19.26 -13.71
C ALA A 736 -20.23 20.24 -12.98
N PHE A 737 -21.52 19.91 -12.81
CA PHE A 737 -22.53 20.76 -12.17
C PHE A 737 -23.23 20.09 -10.98
N ILE A 738 -22.62 19.05 -10.40
CA ILE A 738 -23.22 18.40 -9.23
C ILE A 738 -23.36 19.40 -8.08
N ASN A 739 -24.44 19.31 -7.30
CA ASN A 739 -24.75 20.21 -6.17
C ASN A 739 -24.91 21.70 -6.53
N CYS A 740 -25.14 22.07 -7.81
CA CYS A 740 -25.60 23.41 -8.19
C CYS A 740 -27.09 23.63 -7.88
N ILE A 741 -27.45 23.70 -6.60
CA ILE A 741 -28.85 23.66 -6.13
C ILE A 741 -29.74 24.84 -6.60
N SER A 742 -29.14 25.98 -6.92
CA SER A 742 -29.85 27.16 -7.43
C SER A 742 -30.13 27.10 -8.94
N LEU A 743 -29.47 26.18 -9.65
CA LEU A 743 -29.61 26.00 -11.09
C LEU A 743 -30.83 25.15 -11.42
N LYS A 744 -32.02 25.64 -11.04
CA LYS A 744 -33.31 24.94 -11.22
C LYS A 744 -33.88 25.10 -12.63
N CYS A 745 -33.52 26.19 -13.27
CA CYS A 745 -33.80 26.62 -14.64
C CYS A 745 -32.67 27.59 -15.02
N GLY A 746 -32.47 27.91 -16.30
CA GLY A 746 -31.45 28.92 -16.68
C GLY A 746 -30.14 28.36 -17.22
N VAL A 747 -30.09 27.08 -17.58
CA VAL A 747 -29.05 26.56 -18.48
C VAL A 747 -29.40 27.00 -19.91
N LEU A 748 -28.65 27.97 -20.44
CA LEU A 748 -28.84 28.50 -21.80
C LEU A 748 -27.89 27.78 -22.76
N PHE A 749 -28.35 26.71 -23.40
CA PHE A 749 -27.51 25.89 -24.29
C PHE A 749 -28.00 25.94 -25.74
N GLN A 750 -27.07 26.08 -26.70
CA GLN A 750 -27.41 26.23 -28.13
C GLN A 750 -27.58 24.88 -28.86
N ASN A 751 -26.75 23.87 -28.55
CA ASN A 751 -26.81 22.57 -29.20
C ASN A 751 -28.00 21.74 -28.68
N LYS A 752 -29.04 21.53 -29.49
CA LYS A 752 -30.26 20.82 -29.10
C LYS A 752 -30.30 19.33 -29.50
N THR A 753 -29.16 18.74 -29.87
CA THR A 753 -29.11 17.30 -30.20
C THR A 753 -29.34 16.44 -28.96
N GLN A 754 -30.02 15.30 -29.11
CA GLN A 754 -30.30 14.40 -27.98
C GLN A 754 -29.02 13.95 -27.27
N ARG A 755 -27.98 13.62 -28.03
CA ARG A 755 -26.65 13.26 -27.51
C ARG A 755 -26.07 14.36 -26.62
N PHE A 756 -26.23 15.63 -26.98
CA PHE A 756 -25.72 16.74 -26.16
C PHE A 756 -26.56 16.97 -24.91
N VAL A 757 -27.88 16.80 -25.00
CA VAL A 757 -28.77 16.80 -23.83
C VAL A 757 -28.39 15.69 -22.85
N ASP A 758 -28.04 14.51 -23.35
CA ASP A 758 -27.60 13.38 -22.52
C ASP A 758 -26.29 13.72 -21.79
N ILE A 759 -25.31 14.34 -22.49
CA ILE A 759 -24.06 14.87 -21.90
C ILE A 759 -24.35 15.88 -20.79
N LEU A 760 -25.28 16.81 -21.01
CA LEU A 760 -25.68 17.79 -20.00
C LEU A 760 -26.27 17.10 -18.76
N THR A 761 -27.16 16.11 -18.93
CA THR A 761 -27.71 15.37 -17.79
C THR A 761 -26.68 14.50 -17.07
N SER A 762 -25.73 13.86 -17.78
CA SER A 762 -24.67 13.07 -17.15
C SER A 762 -23.64 13.93 -16.40
N SER A 763 -23.54 15.22 -16.74
CA SER A 763 -22.68 16.18 -16.05
C SER A 763 -23.20 16.65 -14.68
N GLY A 764 -24.33 16.10 -14.20
CA GLY A 764 -24.92 16.43 -12.89
C GLY A 764 -26.01 17.50 -12.93
N LEU A 765 -26.42 17.97 -14.10
CA LEU A 765 -27.54 18.90 -14.25
C LEU A 765 -28.89 18.15 -14.16
N PRO A 766 -29.85 18.63 -13.34
CA PRO A 766 -31.19 18.06 -13.34
C PRO A 766 -31.91 18.42 -14.65
N LYS A 767 -32.70 17.49 -15.24
CA LYS A 767 -33.45 17.75 -16.49
C LYS A 767 -34.32 19.02 -16.44
N THR A 768 -34.80 19.40 -15.25
CA THR A 768 -35.59 20.61 -15.03
C THR A 768 -34.80 21.90 -15.31
N SER A 769 -33.47 21.90 -15.17
CA SER A 769 -32.62 23.08 -15.38
C SER A 769 -32.44 23.47 -16.84
N LEU A 770 -32.72 22.53 -17.76
CA LEU A 770 -32.64 22.70 -19.21
C LEU A 770 -33.83 23.48 -19.79
N VAL A 771 -34.82 23.82 -18.95
CA VAL A 771 -35.95 24.67 -19.33
C VAL A 771 -35.58 26.13 -19.04
N THR A 772 -35.99 27.04 -19.92
CA THR A 772 -35.88 28.47 -19.67
C THR A 772 -36.64 28.82 -18.39
N CYS A 773 -35.99 29.54 -17.47
CA CYS A 773 -36.68 30.06 -16.29
C CYS A 773 -37.91 30.87 -16.73
N GLN A 774 -39.05 30.64 -16.07
CA GLN A 774 -40.15 31.59 -16.14
C GLN A 774 -39.75 32.85 -15.36
N ALA A 775 -39.12 33.81 -16.04
CA ALA A 775 -38.95 35.17 -15.54
C ALA A 775 -39.33 36.16 -16.65
N PHE A 776 -40.44 36.86 -16.41
CA PHE A 776 -41.00 38.02 -17.11
C PHE A 776 -40.70 38.11 -18.62
N SER A 777 -41.52 37.44 -19.43
CA SER A 777 -41.59 37.78 -20.85
C SER A 777 -42.01 39.25 -21.01
N CYS A 778 -41.25 40.04 -21.76
CA CYS A 778 -41.69 41.34 -22.31
C CYS A 778 -42.79 41.15 -23.37
N ARG A 779 -43.87 40.44 -23.04
CA ARG A 779 -45.13 40.56 -23.79
C ARG A 779 -45.82 41.80 -23.22
N PRO A 780 -46.16 42.81 -24.04
CA PRO A 780 -46.87 43.98 -23.54
C PRO A 780 -48.28 43.54 -23.13
N GLN A 781 -48.48 43.33 -21.83
CA GLN A 781 -49.80 43.52 -21.25
C GLN A 781 -49.93 45.00 -20.98
N GLN A 782 -50.81 45.66 -21.75
CA GLN A 782 -51.39 46.92 -21.34
C GLN A 782 -51.88 46.76 -19.90
N ILE A 783 -51.27 47.46 -18.94
CA ILE A 783 -51.90 48.16 -17.80
C ILE A 783 -50.80 48.55 -16.78
N LEU A 784 -50.68 49.88 -16.59
CA LEU A 784 -50.10 50.67 -15.48
C LEU A 784 -48.57 50.69 -15.22
N ASN A 785 -48.06 51.93 -15.30
CA ASN A 785 -46.69 52.42 -15.07
C ASN A 785 -46.04 51.97 -13.75
N ILE A 786 -44.92 51.24 -13.84
CA ILE A 786 -43.88 51.17 -12.79
C ILE A 786 -42.50 51.18 -13.51
N PRO A 787 -41.53 52.02 -13.10
CA PRO A 787 -40.23 52.08 -13.76
C PRO A 787 -39.36 50.86 -13.41
N ILE A 788 -38.82 50.19 -14.43
CA ILE A 788 -37.89 49.04 -14.34
C ILE A 788 -36.44 49.56 -14.36
N PRO A 789 -35.54 49.08 -13.47
CA PRO A 789 -34.14 49.52 -13.44
C PRO A 789 -33.31 49.02 -14.64
N THR A 790 -32.43 49.90 -15.13
CA THR A 790 -31.70 49.91 -16.40
C THR A 790 -30.69 48.76 -16.64
N ILE A 791 -30.49 47.85 -15.68
CA ILE A 791 -29.48 46.77 -15.76
C ILE A 791 -29.87 45.63 -16.73
N LEU A 792 -31.16 45.50 -17.07
CA LEU A 792 -31.64 44.46 -17.97
C LEU A 792 -31.45 44.80 -19.47
N PHE A 793 -31.14 46.04 -19.83
CA PHE A 793 -31.01 46.44 -21.24
C PHE A 793 -29.67 46.06 -21.88
N THR A 794 -28.61 45.88 -21.10
CA THR A 794 -27.26 45.66 -21.66
C THR A 794 -27.04 44.25 -22.21
N VAL A 795 -27.89 43.28 -21.86
CA VAL A 795 -27.75 41.88 -22.30
C VAL A 795 -28.23 41.66 -23.75
N PHE A 796 -29.08 42.54 -24.29
CA PHE A 796 -29.70 42.32 -25.60
C PHE A 796 -28.98 42.97 -26.79
N ILE A 797 -27.93 43.77 -26.58
CA ILE A 797 -27.24 44.50 -27.67
C ILE A 797 -26.01 43.74 -28.21
N LEU A 798 -25.60 42.62 -27.61
CA LEU A 798 -24.44 41.83 -28.05
C LEU A 798 -24.76 40.38 -28.47
N MET A 799 -26.04 40.04 -28.69
CA MET A 799 -26.42 38.80 -29.39
C MET A 799 -26.37 38.96 -30.90
#